data_AF-A0A812GGP2-F1
#
_entry.id   AF-A0A812GGP2-F1
#
_cell.length_a   1.000
_cell.length_b   1.000
_cell.length_c   1.000
_cell.angle_alpha   90.00
_cell.angle_beta   90.00
_cell.angle_gamma   90.00
#
_symmetry.space_group_name_H-M   'P 1'
#
loop_
_entity.id
_entity.type
_entity.pdbx_description
1 polymer ?
#
loop_
_entity_poly.entity_id
_entity_poly.type
_entity_poly.pdbx_seq_one_letter_code
_entity_poly.pdbx_strand_id
1 'polypeptide(L)'
;MAVTISANGLSVVHKGSGGEANATLPDVCLTKVGKPIVPIPYGNNAKSSDLAGGSTTVTADGGNSIALKGSTFAKSTGDAAGDKKGVASGTIEAEAKFISASPDVLIEGKGVARLSDQMTMNKANTMCLGGVQNPAVSVTEDEEGTYTVYVKARYPDGILLKDADFDITDPSGSVLTSGHFDDSGKSTVSGLKPGQIKILAKESTNAFVPKVVRIDNPHYLMTLTDEDFFDRASQGQQTFWHPYRIAPPSEGWGAMGTSLTADRYFLDIVDLEVKTHFLQRHPDFSFSILAEALVAGIESMSEESMDRVLSLGLPLVLEEGELLSVLFRLPKHETADRMLAYMRARGKGNPQTFLQEYDWQSAQQALSSQLEAVLSKVKGRLESLSSEASRLNYLYLSSDIYDAHVSTINTYSKKLSDNLSSAFERLQTKAESLMNDTSEVSVIQAPDNVYSAEAGNIEVVINAILKIDLEEQKWVKVQLFYDDLWQTPFLADNIRIQTNSVVHAEQVALNKLPNKSTVSDSAIHAIESSEKQGGVAAFDDLKPNTDLVTVEIIGEPGIERQIKDTRELIERRLDSVYVQVCKAMQPFALQWQTRGVASLADGIDDGIVDWGKDFTDMFSQDFWSSFGNTVWDAGASVLDTGAVYAAEAHNFIKQSLEDQVRAGAGWYLSNTTKPVNELSFDDVTDLLGKALEDGVESLSDLMLDNGERLKEKLIEFYDGAEDAVERARLIAKYHEEIIALPKYIAENDARALQTFIDTALREIAPEWAKEIDDTGALPKAMAVMRDPSSAITYSAYVVLILDAIPPNFYTYYGGKLGIYVLLEVVLNLVLGLFTLGAGVAARATSTAARLVVKGKRAKQIAGAQKALDTFGETLDEMSKIMGDLEGLADKLAKRKGDTIKGRANMTLSKEVESKKRKGKCTVCKSSKHRTPKLYRGELERK
;
A
#
# COMPACT_ATOMS: atom_id res chain seq x y z
N MET A 1 45.46 44.16 -21.75
CA MET A 1 44.56 44.82 -20.78
C MET A 1 43.14 44.37 -21.10
N ALA A 2 42.26 44.28 -20.11
CA ALA A 2 40.84 44.00 -20.39
C ALA A 2 40.25 45.17 -21.21
N VAL A 3 39.40 44.85 -22.18
CA VAL A 3 38.66 45.87 -22.96
C VAL A 3 37.43 46.23 -22.14
N THR A 4 37.29 47.49 -21.71
CA THR A 4 36.21 47.87 -20.79
C THR A 4 35.04 48.58 -21.46
N ILE A 5 35.19 48.94 -22.74
CA ILE A 5 34.20 49.72 -23.48
C ILE A 5 33.65 48.98 -24.71
N SER A 6 32.33 49.03 -24.88
CA SER A 6 31.64 48.55 -26.09
C SER A 6 30.90 49.70 -26.78
N ALA A 7 30.69 49.53 -28.08
CA ALA A 7 29.78 50.33 -28.87
C ALA A 7 28.84 49.37 -29.61
N ASN A 8 27.53 49.60 -29.48
CA ASN A 8 26.49 48.73 -30.06
C ASN A 8 26.65 47.23 -29.71
N GLY A 9 27.02 46.94 -28.47
CA GLY A 9 27.24 45.56 -28.00
C GLY A 9 28.51 44.88 -28.51
N LEU A 10 29.36 45.59 -29.26
CA LEU A 10 30.64 45.10 -29.78
C LEU A 10 31.80 45.84 -29.13
N SER A 11 32.84 45.13 -28.72
CA SER A 11 34.02 45.74 -28.07
C SER A 11 34.68 46.76 -29.00
N VAL A 12 35.03 47.94 -28.47
CA VAL A 12 35.71 48.99 -29.23
C VAL A 12 37.18 48.62 -29.47
N VAL A 13 37.67 48.85 -30.69
CA VAL A 13 39.07 48.57 -31.06
C VAL A 13 39.92 49.80 -30.77
N HIS A 14 40.96 49.65 -29.98
CA HIS A 14 41.95 50.69 -29.68
C HIS A 14 43.37 50.11 -29.71
N LYS A 15 44.40 50.95 -29.68
CA LYS A 15 45.80 50.53 -29.89
C LYS A 15 46.29 49.42 -28.94
N GLY A 16 45.75 49.38 -27.72
CA GLY A 16 46.09 48.39 -26.69
C GLY A 16 45.10 47.22 -26.56
N SER A 17 44.08 47.15 -27.43
CA SER A 17 42.98 46.18 -27.34
C SER A 17 43.38 44.74 -27.66
N GLY A 18 44.49 44.55 -28.38
CA GLY A 18 44.94 43.24 -28.84
C GLY A 18 44.19 42.70 -30.07
N GLY A 19 43.34 43.51 -30.70
CA GLY A 19 42.61 43.08 -31.90
C GLY A 19 43.48 42.71 -33.11
N GLU A 20 43.03 41.72 -33.88
CA GLU A 20 43.73 41.16 -35.05
C GLU A 20 42.79 41.04 -36.26
N ALA A 21 43.23 41.51 -37.42
CA ALA A 21 42.53 41.38 -38.69
C ALA A 21 43.25 40.35 -39.57
N ASN A 22 42.57 39.26 -39.89
CA ASN A 22 43.06 38.19 -40.76
C ASN A 22 42.34 38.24 -42.12
N ALA A 23 43.09 38.19 -43.21
CA ALA A 23 42.52 38.19 -44.56
C ALA A 23 41.61 36.96 -44.75
N THR A 24 40.36 37.22 -45.12
CA THR A 24 39.38 36.17 -45.43
C THR A 24 39.31 35.86 -46.92
N LEU A 25 39.79 36.78 -47.76
CA LEU A 25 39.99 36.55 -49.18
C LEU A 25 41.47 36.25 -49.48
N PRO A 26 41.77 35.46 -50.52
CA PRO A 26 43.15 35.15 -50.87
C PRO A 26 43.93 36.41 -51.28
N ASP A 27 45.07 36.67 -50.64
CA ASP A 27 45.96 37.78 -51.01
C ASP A 27 46.83 37.38 -52.20
N VAL A 28 46.33 37.58 -53.41
CA VAL A 28 47.02 37.10 -54.62
C VAL A 28 48.12 38.09 -55.03
N CYS A 29 49.36 37.63 -54.94
CA CYS A 29 50.55 38.37 -55.39
C CYS A 29 51.16 37.69 -56.62
N LEU A 30 51.78 38.47 -57.49
CA LEU A 30 52.62 37.94 -58.56
C LEU A 30 53.93 37.45 -57.95
N THR A 31 54.26 36.19 -58.21
CA THR A 31 55.46 35.54 -57.67
C THR A 31 56.23 34.89 -58.81
N LYS A 32 57.55 35.06 -58.81
CA LYS A 32 58.45 34.40 -59.76
C LYS A 32 58.68 32.94 -59.34
N VAL A 33 58.22 32.00 -60.15
CA VAL A 33 58.45 30.55 -59.96
C VAL A 33 59.32 30.04 -61.10
N GLY A 34 60.63 30.04 -60.90
CA GLY A 34 61.60 29.75 -61.97
C GLY A 34 61.66 30.87 -63.01
N LYS A 35 61.34 30.58 -64.29
CA LYS A 35 61.25 31.57 -65.36
C LYS A 35 59.89 32.32 -65.44
N PRO A 36 58.71 31.69 -65.26
CA PRO A 36 57.43 32.40 -65.31
C PRO A 36 57.11 33.23 -64.04
N ILE A 37 56.30 34.28 -64.23
CA ILE A 37 55.66 35.04 -63.16
C ILE A 37 54.20 34.59 -63.11
N VAL A 38 53.76 34.06 -61.97
CA VAL A 38 52.41 33.51 -61.80
C VAL A 38 51.73 34.11 -60.55
N PRO A 39 50.40 34.27 -60.55
CA PRO A 39 49.65 34.72 -59.39
C PRO A 39 49.54 33.59 -58.34
N ILE A 40 49.97 33.86 -57.10
CA ILE A 40 49.89 32.92 -55.96
C ILE A 40 49.18 33.58 -54.77
N PRO A 41 48.20 32.91 -54.14
CA PRO A 41 47.54 33.42 -52.93
C PRO A 41 48.42 33.26 -51.68
N TYR A 42 48.53 34.32 -50.89
CA TYR A 42 49.19 34.34 -49.58
C TYR A 42 48.18 34.62 -48.46
N GLY A 43 48.55 34.24 -47.24
CA GLY A 43 47.85 34.68 -46.03
C GLY A 43 48.29 36.09 -45.65
N ASN A 44 47.41 36.88 -45.02
CA ASN A 44 47.74 38.23 -44.58
C ASN A 44 47.09 38.54 -43.22
N ASN A 45 47.85 39.11 -42.28
CA ASN A 45 47.43 39.51 -40.93
C ASN A 45 47.89 40.93 -40.59
N ALA A 46 47.05 41.70 -39.89
CA ALA A 46 47.37 43.01 -39.33
C ALA A 46 46.86 43.13 -37.88
N LYS A 47 47.53 43.94 -37.05
CA LYS A 47 47.26 44.02 -35.60
C LYS A 47 46.93 45.45 -35.15
N SER A 48 46.08 45.56 -34.13
CA SER A 48 45.65 46.86 -33.56
C SER A 48 46.78 47.61 -32.85
N SER A 49 47.86 46.94 -32.47
CA SER A 49 49.09 47.58 -31.96
C SER A 49 49.69 48.57 -32.95
N ASP A 50 49.50 48.35 -34.26
CA ASP A 50 49.99 49.19 -35.35
C ASP A 50 48.96 50.25 -35.77
N LEU A 51 47.96 50.53 -34.94
CA LEU A 51 46.94 51.54 -35.22
C LEU A 51 47.56 52.92 -35.48
N ALA A 52 47.24 53.45 -36.66
CA ALA A 52 47.59 54.77 -37.14
C ALA A 52 46.33 55.51 -37.60
N GLY A 53 46.31 56.83 -37.40
CA GLY A 53 45.15 57.66 -37.70
C GLY A 53 43.93 57.35 -36.83
N GLY A 54 44.12 56.89 -35.59
CA GLY A 54 43.08 56.77 -34.56
C GLY A 54 42.76 58.11 -33.89
N SER A 55 41.98 58.08 -32.82
CA SER A 55 41.60 59.27 -32.05
C SER A 55 42.79 60.00 -31.41
N THR A 56 42.68 61.32 -31.24
CA THR A 56 43.75 62.16 -30.67
C THR A 56 43.40 62.79 -29.33
N THR A 57 42.12 63.08 -29.10
CA THR A 57 41.59 63.76 -27.91
C THR A 57 40.89 62.81 -26.94
N VAL A 58 40.45 61.65 -27.41
CA VAL A 58 39.78 60.61 -26.61
C VAL A 58 40.65 59.36 -26.56
N THR A 59 40.80 58.79 -25.38
CA THR A 59 41.57 57.56 -25.17
C THR A 59 40.77 56.53 -24.39
N ALA A 60 41.11 55.24 -24.54
CA ALA A 60 40.49 54.11 -23.85
C ALA A 60 41.55 53.23 -23.17
N ASP A 61 41.16 52.53 -22.11
CA ASP A 61 41.90 51.43 -21.48
C ASP A 61 43.41 51.72 -21.32
N GLY A 62 43.75 52.65 -20.42
CA GLY A 62 45.14 53.03 -20.13
C GLY A 62 45.75 54.04 -21.11
N GLY A 63 44.94 54.94 -21.68
CA GLY A 63 45.42 56.06 -22.51
C GLY A 63 45.63 55.71 -23.99
N ASN A 64 45.07 54.60 -24.47
CA ASN A 64 45.25 54.16 -25.85
C ASN A 64 44.33 54.92 -26.83
N SER A 65 44.88 55.26 -28.01
CA SER A 65 44.11 55.82 -29.13
C SER A 65 43.10 54.80 -29.67
N ILE A 66 41.88 55.26 -29.98
CA ILE A 66 40.73 54.46 -30.42
C ILE A 66 40.68 54.45 -31.95
N ALA A 67 40.39 53.30 -32.56
CA ALA A 67 40.24 53.19 -34.00
C ALA A 67 38.90 53.79 -34.45
N LEU A 68 38.93 54.60 -35.50
CA LEU A 68 37.79 55.30 -36.08
C LEU A 68 37.59 54.89 -37.54
N LYS A 69 36.46 55.26 -38.13
CA LYS A 69 36.19 55.05 -39.54
C LYS A 69 37.30 55.67 -40.40
N GLY A 70 37.97 54.83 -41.19
CA GLY A 70 39.08 55.22 -42.06
C GLY A 70 40.46 55.19 -41.39
N SER A 71 40.58 54.83 -40.11
CA SER A 71 41.85 54.50 -39.48
C SER A 71 42.49 53.26 -40.14
N THR A 72 43.81 53.11 -39.96
CA THR A 72 44.59 52.04 -40.57
C THR A 72 45.44 51.32 -39.54
N PHE A 73 45.65 50.02 -39.70
CA PHE A 73 46.83 49.36 -39.16
C PHE A 73 47.95 49.57 -40.16
N ALA A 74 49.01 50.24 -39.72
CA ALA A 74 50.03 50.80 -40.61
C ALA A 74 50.78 49.73 -41.43
N LYS A 75 50.79 48.49 -40.95
CA LYS A 75 51.45 47.36 -41.60
C LYS A 75 50.56 46.11 -41.54
N SER A 76 50.60 45.32 -42.62
CA SER A 76 50.09 43.96 -42.66
C SER A 76 51.22 42.99 -43.01
N THR A 77 51.09 41.69 -42.74
CA THR A 77 52.19 40.72 -42.85
C THR A 77 51.69 39.37 -43.38
N GLY A 78 52.55 38.65 -44.11
CA GLY A 78 52.29 37.27 -44.59
C GLY A 78 52.40 37.07 -46.11
N ASP A 79 52.46 38.16 -46.88
CA ASP A 79 52.53 38.18 -48.35
C ASP A 79 53.92 38.58 -48.90
N ALA A 80 54.93 38.67 -48.02
CA ALA A 80 56.28 39.12 -48.35
C ALA A 80 56.99 38.29 -49.44
N ALA A 81 56.58 37.03 -49.64
CA ALA A 81 57.14 36.14 -50.65
C ALA A 81 56.65 36.44 -52.08
N GLY A 82 55.64 37.29 -52.26
CA GLY A 82 55.19 37.80 -53.56
C GLY A 82 56.15 38.84 -54.14
N ASP A 83 57.28 38.42 -54.68
CA ASP A 83 58.39 39.30 -55.12
C ASP A 83 58.03 40.27 -56.27
N LYS A 84 56.92 40.03 -56.98
CA LYS A 84 56.34 40.93 -57.98
C LYS A 84 55.06 41.64 -57.51
N LYS A 85 54.78 41.56 -56.20
CA LYS A 85 53.76 42.30 -55.43
C LYS A 85 52.31 41.92 -55.74
N GLY A 86 51.38 42.46 -54.95
CA GLY A 86 49.94 42.25 -55.07
C GLY A 86 49.42 42.57 -56.47
N VAL A 87 48.59 41.67 -57.03
CA VAL A 87 48.04 41.81 -58.39
C VAL A 87 47.22 43.09 -58.54
N ALA A 88 46.45 43.46 -57.51
CA ALA A 88 45.61 44.65 -57.51
C ALA A 88 46.31 45.86 -56.87
N SER A 89 47.05 45.66 -55.77
CA SER A 89 47.63 46.78 -55.01
C SER A 89 49.01 47.23 -55.48
N GLY A 90 49.77 46.36 -56.16
CA GLY A 90 51.18 46.61 -56.47
C GLY A 90 52.06 46.76 -55.22
N THR A 91 51.64 46.24 -54.07
CA THR A 91 52.38 46.27 -52.79
C THR A 91 52.48 44.90 -52.13
N ILE A 92 53.39 44.78 -51.15
CA ILE A 92 53.43 43.69 -50.17
C ILE A 92 53.49 44.30 -48.78
N GLU A 93 52.93 43.63 -47.78
CA GLU A 93 52.94 44.05 -46.37
C GLU A 93 52.42 45.48 -46.11
N ALA A 94 51.56 46.03 -46.98
CA ALA A 94 51.06 47.41 -46.87
C ALA A 94 49.89 47.55 -45.88
N GLU A 95 49.38 48.77 -45.66
CA GLU A 95 48.40 49.03 -44.61
C GLU A 95 47.08 48.25 -44.76
N ALA A 96 46.43 48.01 -43.62
CA ALA A 96 45.05 47.52 -43.54
C ALA A 96 44.12 48.65 -43.08
N LYS A 97 43.05 48.94 -43.81
CA LYS A 97 42.17 50.11 -43.57
C LYS A 97 40.74 49.70 -43.25
N PHE A 98 40.16 50.27 -42.20
CA PHE A 98 38.76 50.08 -41.82
C PHE A 98 37.80 50.58 -42.91
N ILE A 99 36.88 49.71 -43.29
CA ILE A 99 35.80 49.95 -44.27
C ILE A 99 34.51 50.29 -43.53
N SER A 100 34.17 49.50 -42.51
CA SER A 100 33.02 49.72 -41.65
C SER A 100 33.42 50.26 -40.27
N ALA A 101 32.44 50.83 -39.58
CA ALA A 101 32.54 51.34 -38.21
C ALA A 101 31.10 51.49 -37.67
N SER A 102 30.95 51.84 -36.38
CA SER A 102 29.67 52.17 -35.78
C SER A 102 28.94 53.31 -36.56
N PRO A 103 27.63 53.17 -36.83
CA PRO A 103 26.86 54.19 -37.52
C PRO A 103 26.42 55.36 -36.61
N ASP A 104 26.36 55.15 -35.30
CA ASP A 104 25.73 56.05 -34.32
C ASP A 104 26.64 56.39 -33.12
N VAL A 105 27.62 55.54 -32.79
CA VAL A 105 28.63 55.84 -31.77
C VAL A 105 29.81 56.55 -32.44
N LEU A 106 29.88 57.86 -32.24
CA LEU A 106 30.86 58.74 -32.86
C LEU A 106 31.89 59.25 -31.83
N ILE A 107 33.17 59.11 -32.16
CA ILE A 107 34.28 59.76 -31.45
C ILE A 107 34.99 60.68 -32.43
N GLU A 108 35.20 61.94 -32.02
CA GLU A 108 35.73 63.00 -32.89
C GLU A 108 34.94 63.16 -34.21
N GLY A 109 33.62 62.95 -34.14
CA GLY A 109 32.71 63.06 -35.29
C GLY A 109 32.80 61.90 -36.29
N LYS A 110 33.56 60.83 -35.99
CA LYS A 110 33.69 59.64 -36.82
C LYS A 110 33.21 58.40 -36.08
N GLY A 111 32.58 57.47 -36.81
CA GLY A 111 32.15 56.18 -36.27
C GLY A 111 33.32 55.41 -35.67
N VAL A 112 33.13 54.84 -34.48
CA VAL A 112 34.14 54.04 -33.79
C VAL A 112 34.25 52.66 -34.44
N ALA A 113 35.46 52.17 -34.67
CA ALA A 113 35.69 50.81 -35.16
C ALA A 113 35.61 49.80 -34.01
N ARG A 114 34.93 48.69 -34.27
CA ARG A 114 34.57 47.67 -33.26
C ARG A 114 34.98 46.28 -33.72
N LEU A 115 34.85 45.31 -32.83
CA LEU A 115 34.83 43.88 -33.18
C LEU A 115 33.96 43.67 -34.42
N SER A 116 34.41 42.83 -35.34
CA SER A 116 33.76 42.49 -36.62
C SER A 116 33.69 43.60 -37.68
N ASP A 117 34.21 44.81 -37.42
CA ASP A 117 34.29 45.83 -38.47
C ASP A 117 35.33 45.45 -39.53
N GLN A 118 34.92 45.53 -40.80
CA GLN A 118 35.63 45.02 -41.97
C GLN A 118 36.82 45.90 -42.34
N MET A 119 37.86 45.27 -42.89
CA MET A 119 39.08 45.96 -43.31
C MET A 119 39.54 45.54 -44.70
N THR A 120 40.07 46.47 -45.47
CA THR A 120 40.97 46.15 -46.59
C THR A 120 42.35 45.81 -46.03
N MET A 121 43.15 45.02 -46.74
CA MET A 121 44.51 44.65 -46.34
C MET A 121 45.45 44.71 -47.53
N ASN A 122 46.73 44.99 -47.27
CA ASN A 122 47.77 45.24 -48.28
C ASN A 122 47.30 46.22 -49.37
N LYS A 123 46.85 47.43 -48.99
CA LYS A 123 46.27 48.42 -49.90
C LYS A 123 45.15 47.86 -50.80
N ALA A 124 44.24 47.11 -50.18
CA ALA A 124 43.09 46.50 -50.84
C ALA A 124 43.46 45.45 -51.91
N ASN A 125 44.63 44.80 -51.81
CA ASN A 125 44.89 43.58 -52.57
C ASN A 125 44.02 42.42 -52.09
N THR A 126 43.73 42.41 -50.79
CA THR A 126 42.81 41.49 -50.15
C THR A 126 41.94 42.21 -49.11
N MET A 127 41.01 41.48 -48.50
CA MET A 127 40.07 42.00 -47.51
C MET A 127 39.87 41.02 -46.35
N CYS A 128 39.68 41.59 -45.16
CA CYS A 128 39.15 40.94 -43.97
C CYS A 128 37.66 41.26 -43.89
N LEU A 129 36.84 40.46 -44.59
CA LEU A 129 35.38 40.61 -44.60
C LEU A 129 34.72 40.01 -43.34
N GLY A 130 35.42 39.12 -42.63
CA GLY A 130 35.03 38.67 -41.29
C GLY A 130 35.27 39.73 -40.20
N GLY A 131 35.93 40.83 -40.55
CA GLY A 131 36.24 41.94 -39.66
C GLY A 131 37.31 41.66 -38.61
N VAL A 132 37.78 42.73 -37.99
CA VAL A 132 38.80 42.66 -36.94
C VAL A 132 38.25 41.90 -35.73
N GLN A 133 39.01 40.94 -35.24
CA GLN A 133 38.69 40.21 -34.01
C GLN A 133 39.24 40.99 -32.81
N ASN A 134 38.52 41.01 -31.69
CA ASN A 134 38.89 41.79 -30.50
C ASN A 134 38.33 41.12 -29.21
N PRO A 135 38.98 41.26 -28.05
CA PRO A 135 38.47 40.67 -26.79
C PRO A 135 37.11 41.23 -26.36
N ALA A 136 36.30 40.42 -25.67
CA ALA A 136 34.99 40.81 -25.14
C ALA A 136 35.11 41.82 -23.98
N VAL A 137 34.02 42.59 -23.75
CA VAL A 137 33.96 43.56 -22.65
C VAL A 137 33.71 42.87 -21.32
N SER A 138 34.42 43.27 -20.27
CA SER A 138 34.22 42.82 -18.90
C SER A 138 34.16 44.01 -17.94
N VAL A 139 33.06 44.14 -17.18
CA VAL A 139 32.89 45.07 -16.05
C VAL A 139 32.69 44.27 -14.76
N THR A 140 33.05 44.85 -13.61
CA THR A 140 32.88 44.20 -12.29
C THR A 140 31.47 44.40 -11.74
N GLU A 141 30.97 43.48 -10.91
CA GLU A 141 29.60 43.55 -10.32
C GLU A 141 29.34 44.87 -9.56
N ASP A 142 30.36 45.45 -8.92
CA ASP A 142 30.24 46.70 -8.15
C ASP A 142 30.04 47.95 -9.05
N GLU A 143 30.39 47.86 -10.34
CA GLU A 143 30.33 48.97 -11.31
C GLU A 143 29.02 48.98 -12.14
N GLU A 144 28.26 47.88 -12.15
CA GLU A 144 27.08 47.69 -13.01
C GLU A 144 25.79 48.34 -12.47
N GLY A 145 25.70 48.57 -11.15
CA GLY A 145 24.60 49.30 -10.50
C GLY A 145 23.36 48.44 -10.15
N THR A 146 22.20 49.07 -9.99
CA THR A 146 20.93 48.38 -9.67
C THR A 146 19.85 48.67 -10.71
N TYR A 147 18.90 47.75 -10.84
CA TYR A 147 17.81 47.78 -11.82
C TYR A 147 16.45 48.05 -11.16
N THR A 148 15.53 48.57 -11.99
CA THR A 148 14.12 48.76 -11.65
C THR A 148 13.27 47.85 -12.53
N VAL A 149 12.36 47.10 -11.90
CA VAL A 149 11.38 46.25 -12.57
C VAL A 149 9.96 46.77 -12.35
N TYR A 150 9.19 46.79 -13.43
CA TYR A 150 7.76 47.07 -13.45
C TYR A 150 7.03 45.73 -13.51
N VAL A 151 6.30 45.39 -12.46
CA VAL A 151 5.62 44.10 -12.32
C VAL A 151 4.12 44.29 -12.42
N LYS A 152 3.44 43.40 -13.14
CA LYS A 152 1.98 43.29 -13.13
C LYS A 152 1.55 41.83 -13.17
N ALA A 153 0.45 41.52 -12.51
CA ALA A 153 -0.14 40.18 -12.53
C ALA A 153 -1.50 40.22 -13.24
N ARG A 154 -1.70 39.35 -14.22
CA ARG A 154 -2.85 39.33 -15.12
C ARG A 154 -3.65 38.04 -14.98
N TYR A 155 -4.96 38.14 -14.80
CA TYR A 155 -5.89 37.02 -14.95
C TYR A 155 -5.96 36.57 -16.42
N PRO A 156 -6.32 35.30 -16.72
CA PRO A 156 -6.41 34.82 -18.10
C PRO A 156 -7.33 35.65 -19.01
N ASP A 157 -8.35 36.29 -18.45
CA ASP A 157 -9.29 37.20 -19.14
C ASP A 157 -8.73 38.60 -19.44
N GLY A 158 -7.50 38.91 -18.99
CA GLY A 158 -6.82 40.18 -19.26
C GLY A 158 -6.90 41.21 -18.14
N ILE A 159 -7.71 40.97 -17.11
CA ILE A 159 -7.86 41.87 -15.96
C ILE A 159 -6.61 41.77 -15.07
N LEU A 160 -6.16 42.88 -14.48
CA LEU A 160 -5.01 42.88 -13.57
C LEU A 160 -5.44 42.58 -12.13
N LEU A 161 -4.59 41.84 -11.40
CA LEU A 161 -4.71 41.68 -9.95
C LEU A 161 -4.37 42.99 -9.26
N LYS A 162 -5.21 43.42 -8.33
CA LYS A 162 -5.10 44.69 -7.61
C LYS A 162 -4.92 44.43 -6.12
N ASP A 163 -4.27 45.37 -5.44
CA ASP A 163 -4.14 45.46 -3.98
C ASP A 163 -3.64 44.15 -3.36
N ALA A 164 -2.59 43.59 -3.96
CA ALA A 164 -1.99 42.32 -3.57
C ALA A 164 -0.48 42.49 -3.39
N ASP A 165 0.06 41.89 -2.34
CA ASP A 165 1.50 41.85 -2.11
C ASP A 165 2.17 40.78 -2.98
N PHE A 166 3.46 40.93 -3.24
CA PHE A 166 4.29 39.90 -3.84
C PHE A 166 5.72 39.99 -3.35
N ASP A 167 6.41 38.85 -3.36
CA ASP A 167 7.83 38.77 -3.04
C ASP A 167 8.63 38.54 -4.32
N ILE A 168 9.77 39.23 -4.45
CA ILE A 168 10.78 38.95 -5.46
C ILE A 168 11.88 38.12 -4.79
N THR A 169 12.09 36.91 -5.29
CA THR A 169 13.08 35.97 -4.74
C THR A 169 14.19 35.69 -5.73
N ASP A 170 15.31 35.18 -5.24
CA ASP A 170 16.32 34.55 -6.10
C ASP A 170 15.86 33.14 -6.56
N PRO A 171 16.57 32.47 -7.49
CA PRO A 171 16.19 31.14 -7.95
C PRO A 171 16.22 30.06 -6.87
N SER A 172 16.91 30.31 -5.74
CA SER A 172 16.96 29.42 -4.57
C SER A 172 15.79 29.62 -3.60
N GLY A 173 14.98 30.65 -3.81
CA GLY A 173 13.80 30.97 -3.00
C GLY A 173 14.04 32.02 -1.89
N SER A 174 15.24 32.59 -1.78
CA SER A 174 15.52 33.63 -0.79
C SER A 174 14.88 34.95 -1.21
N VAL A 175 14.14 35.61 -0.31
CA VAL A 175 13.49 36.89 -0.58
C VAL A 175 14.54 37.98 -0.73
N LEU A 176 14.59 38.60 -1.91
CA LEU A 176 15.45 39.73 -2.22
C LEU A 176 14.78 41.05 -1.80
N THR A 177 13.50 41.19 -2.14
CA THR A 177 12.67 42.37 -1.82
C THR A 177 11.19 42.01 -2.01
N SER A 178 10.30 42.92 -1.65
CA SER A 178 8.85 42.75 -1.79
C SER A 178 8.24 43.96 -2.49
N GLY A 179 7.09 43.77 -3.12
CA GLY A 179 6.32 44.82 -3.77
C GLY A 179 4.83 44.67 -3.51
N HIS A 180 4.08 45.67 -3.95
CA HIS A 180 2.62 45.73 -3.82
C HIS A 180 2.01 46.16 -5.16
N PHE A 181 1.00 45.44 -5.64
CA PHE A 181 0.19 45.85 -6.79
C PHE A 181 -0.81 46.90 -6.35
N ASP A 182 -0.78 48.08 -6.96
CA ASP A 182 -1.68 49.18 -6.65
C ASP A 182 -3.11 48.97 -7.20
N ASP A 183 -3.99 49.97 -7.03
CA ASP A 183 -5.36 50.02 -7.57
C ASP A 183 -5.44 49.85 -9.11
N SER A 184 -4.31 50.06 -9.82
CA SER A 184 -4.19 49.86 -11.26
C SER A 184 -3.68 48.46 -11.62
N GLY A 185 -3.30 47.66 -10.63
CA GLY A 185 -2.73 46.32 -10.74
C GLY A 185 -1.27 46.31 -11.22
N LYS A 186 -0.54 47.38 -10.95
CA LYS A 186 0.87 47.55 -11.35
C LYS A 186 1.73 47.82 -10.13
N SER A 187 3.00 47.49 -10.24
CA SER A 187 4.00 47.75 -9.21
C SER A 187 5.33 48.15 -9.82
N THR A 188 6.12 48.93 -9.08
CA THR A 188 7.48 49.31 -9.45
C THR A 188 8.41 49.01 -8.29
N VAL A 189 9.43 48.19 -8.53
CA VAL A 189 10.42 47.79 -7.52
C VAL A 189 11.81 48.13 -8.03
N SER A 190 12.58 48.87 -7.24
CA SER A 190 13.92 49.36 -7.60
C SER A 190 14.98 48.83 -6.63
N GLY A 191 16.25 48.86 -7.04
CA GLY A 191 17.37 48.46 -6.18
C GLY A 191 17.77 46.99 -6.32
N LEU A 192 17.33 46.30 -7.39
CA LEU A 192 17.69 44.91 -7.65
C LEU A 192 19.08 44.82 -8.27
N LYS A 193 19.91 43.87 -7.79
CA LYS A 193 21.18 43.53 -8.44
C LYS A 193 20.93 42.78 -9.75
N PRO A 194 21.86 42.82 -10.72
CA PRO A 194 21.76 42.03 -11.95
C PRO A 194 21.64 40.53 -11.64
N GLY A 195 20.94 39.81 -12.51
CA GLY A 195 20.73 38.37 -12.37
C GLY A 195 19.29 37.91 -12.40
N GLN A 196 19.11 36.64 -12.02
CA GLN A 196 17.86 35.91 -12.11
C GLN A 196 16.97 36.14 -10.89
N ILE A 197 15.69 36.39 -11.11
CA ILE A 197 14.67 36.61 -10.08
C ILE A 197 13.41 35.77 -10.36
N LYS A 198 12.66 35.44 -9.31
CA LYS A 198 11.31 34.87 -9.38
C LYS A 198 10.32 35.84 -8.73
N ILE A 199 9.05 35.77 -9.13
CA ILE A 199 7.97 36.57 -8.56
C ILE A 199 7.00 35.60 -7.86
N LEU A 200 6.67 35.86 -6.60
CA LEU A 200 5.70 35.08 -5.84
C LEU A 200 4.57 36.01 -5.37
N ALA A 201 3.44 36.01 -6.10
CA ALA A 201 2.29 36.83 -5.74
C ALA A 201 1.48 36.21 -4.59
N LYS A 202 0.92 37.07 -3.74
CA LYS A 202 -0.01 36.72 -2.66
C LYS A 202 -1.44 37.08 -3.08
N GLU A 203 -2.42 36.62 -2.31
CA GLU A 203 -3.82 36.95 -2.55
C GLU A 203 -4.06 38.46 -2.40
N SER A 204 -5.07 38.94 -3.11
CA SER A 204 -5.55 40.32 -2.98
C SER A 204 -6.05 40.60 -1.57
N THR A 205 -5.97 41.85 -1.13
CA THR A 205 -6.63 42.33 0.09
C THR A 205 -8.10 42.69 -0.14
N ASN A 206 -8.49 42.95 -1.39
CA ASN A 206 -9.89 43.14 -1.76
C ASN A 206 -10.73 41.89 -1.49
N ALA A 207 -11.94 42.12 -0.99
CA ALA A 207 -12.96 41.09 -0.82
C ALA A 207 -13.23 40.36 -2.15
N PHE A 208 -13.43 39.04 -2.08
CA PHE A 208 -13.75 38.26 -3.26
C PHE A 208 -15.15 38.62 -3.77
N VAL A 209 -15.22 38.91 -5.06
CA VAL A 209 -16.47 39.17 -5.78
C VAL A 209 -16.63 38.05 -6.82
N PRO A 210 -17.58 37.12 -6.61
CA PRO A 210 -17.96 36.14 -7.61
C PRO A 210 -18.43 36.82 -8.90
N LYS A 211 -18.09 36.22 -10.03
CA LYS A 211 -18.61 36.61 -11.33
C LYS A 211 -20.10 36.24 -11.37
N VAL A 212 -20.94 37.21 -11.68
CA VAL A 212 -22.37 36.99 -11.91
C VAL A 212 -22.56 36.11 -13.14
N VAL A 213 -23.04 34.89 -12.93
CA VAL A 213 -23.35 33.91 -14.00
C VAL A 213 -24.85 33.71 -14.16
N ARG A 214 -25.63 33.94 -13.08
CA ARG A 214 -27.08 33.80 -13.10
C ARG A 214 -27.72 34.83 -14.04
N ILE A 215 -28.74 34.39 -14.76
CA ILE A 215 -29.49 35.18 -15.73
C ILE A 215 -30.98 35.12 -15.41
N ASP A 216 -31.76 36.08 -15.90
CA ASP A 216 -33.21 36.10 -15.70
C ASP A 216 -33.86 34.81 -16.21
N ASN A 217 -34.75 34.25 -15.40
CA ASN A 217 -35.51 33.06 -15.77
C ASN A 217 -36.70 33.48 -16.66
N PRO A 218 -36.72 33.10 -17.95
CA PRO A 218 -37.81 33.46 -18.86
C PRO A 218 -39.15 32.79 -18.50
N HIS A 219 -39.14 31.80 -17.60
CA HIS A 219 -40.32 31.06 -17.15
C HIS A 219 -40.84 31.51 -15.77
N TYR A 220 -40.20 32.48 -15.12
CA TYR A 220 -40.63 32.95 -13.81
C TYR A 220 -42.05 33.52 -13.85
N LEU A 221 -42.88 33.09 -12.90
CA LEU A 221 -44.26 33.55 -12.77
C LEU A 221 -44.54 33.94 -11.31
N MET A 222 -44.78 35.24 -11.08
CA MET A 222 -45.06 35.76 -9.74
C MET A 222 -46.32 35.15 -9.11
N THR A 223 -47.34 34.91 -9.93
CA THR A 223 -48.58 34.22 -9.52
C THR A 223 -49.02 33.29 -10.64
N LEU A 224 -49.43 32.07 -10.27
CA LEU A 224 -49.92 31.07 -11.21
C LEU A 224 -51.14 30.37 -10.62
N THR A 225 -52.31 30.60 -11.22
CA THR A 225 -53.59 30.01 -10.78
C THR A 225 -53.57 28.49 -10.95
N ASP A 226 -54.40 27.76 -10.22
CA ASP A 226 -54.51 26.30 -10.37
C ASP A 226 -54.91 25.90 -11.79
N GLU A 227 -55.86 26.62 -12.39
CA GLU A 227 -56.31 26.38 -13.77
C GLU A 227 -55.15 26.53 -14.77
N ASP A 228 -54.47 27.67 -14.76
CA ASP A 228 -53.31 27.92 -15.64
C ASP A 228 -52.16 26.93 -15.37
N PHE A 229 -51.98 26.52 -14.12
CA PHE A 229 -50.95 25.56 -13.74
C PHE A 229 -51.23 24.19 -14.34
N PHE A 230 -52.43 23.62 -14.11
CA PHE A 230 -52.76 22.28 -14.57
C PHE A 230 -52.88 22.20 -16.10
N ASP A 231 -53.31 23.27 -16.76
CA ASP A 231 -53.29 23.36 -18.23
C ASP A 231 -51.87 23.24 -18.79
N ARG A 232 -50.89 23.86 -18.12
CA ARG A 232 -49.47 23.77 -18.51
C ARG A 232 -48.85 22.43 -18.13
N ALA A 233 -49.12 21.94 -16.92
CA ALA A 233 -48.56 20.69 -16.40
C ALA A 233 -49.05 19.46 -17.18
N SER A 234 -50.32 19.46 -17.58
CA SER A 234 -50.89 18.38 -18.39
C SER A 234 -50.39 18.36 -19.83
N GLN A 235 -49.80 19.46 -20.33
CA GLN A 235 -49.30 19.59 -21.70
C GLN A 235 -50.34 19.22 -22.77
N GLY A 236 -51.62 19.53 -22.52
CA GLY A 236 -52.73 19.20 -23.40
C GLY A 236 -53.24 17.76 -23.29
N GLN A 237 -52.75 16.98 -22.31
CA GLN A 237 -53.35 15.70 -21.96
C GLN A 237 -54.70 15.89 -21.27
N GLN A 238 -55.59 14.92 -21.46
CA GLN A 238 -56.89 14.92 -20.80
C GLN A 238 -56.71 14.69 -19.30
N THR A 239 -57.13 15.64 -18.47
CA THR A 239 -57.10 15.51 -17.01
C THR A 239 -58.22 14.58 -16.51
N PHE A 240 -58.05 13.97 -15.33
CA PHE A 240 -59.04 13.03 -14.79
C PHE A 240 -60.40 13.67 -14.47
N TRP A 241 -60.46 15.00 -14.35
CA TRP A 241 -61.65 15.73 -13.92
C TRP A 241 -62.47 16.38 -15.04
N HIS A 242 -61.98 16.33 -16.28
CA HIS A 242 -62.72 16.80 -17.44
C HIS A 242 -63.50 15.66 -18.15
N PRO A 243 -64.73 15.91 -18.63
CA PRO A 243 -65.63 14.88 -19.16
C PRO A 243 -65.17 14.29 -20.50
N TYR A 244 -65.24 12.95 -20.63
CA TYR A 244 -64.96 12.21 -21.86
C TYR A 244 -66.00 12.49 -22.97
N ARG A 245 -65.56 12.79 -24.20
CA ARG A 245 -66.44 12.85 -25.39
C ARG A 245 -66.52 11.54 -26.19
N ILE A 246 -65.59 10.59 -25.99
CA ILE A 246 -65.53 9.25 -26.62
C ILE A 246 -64.98 8.27 -25.55
N ALA A 247 -65.39 6.99 -25.59
CA ALA A 247 -65.12 5.93 -24.60
C ALA A 247 -63.71 5.97 -23.93
N PRO A 248 -63.59 5.57 -22.65
CA PRO A 248 -62.49 6.01 -21.78
C PRO A 248 -61.16 5.31 -22.14
N PRO A 249 -60.02 6.02 -22.20
CA PRO A 249 -58.76 5.46 -21.77
C PRO A 249 -58.75 5.32 -20.24
N SER A 250 -58.06 4.28 -19.78
CA SER A 250 -57.64 4.10 -18.40
C SER A 250 -56.88 5.34 -17.90
N GLU A 251 -57.49 6.08 -16.97
CA GLU A 251 -56.90 7.12 -16.10
C GLU A 251 -56.26 8.34 -16.81
N GLY A 252 -56.93 9.50 -16.75
CA GLY A 252 -56.43 10.78 -17.28
C GLY A 252 -55.26 11.36 -16.48
N TRP A 253 -54.60 12.40 -17.01
CA TRP A 253 -53.48 13.09 -16.36
C TRP A 253 -53.89 13.56 -14.95
N GLY A 254 -53.00 13.32 -13.98
CA GLY A 254 -53.26 13.54 -12.57
C GLY A 254 -53.96 12.36 -11.86
N ALA A 255 -54.18 11.21 -12.47
CA ALA A 255 -54.53 10.01 -11.70
C ALA A 255 -53.24 9.38 -11.14
N MET A 256 -52.87 9.74 -9.90
CA MET A 256 -51.60 9.34 -9.29
C MET A 256 -51.63 7.94 -8.67
N GLY A 257 -50.47 7.28 -8.66
CA GLY A 257 -50.23 6.03 -7.93
C GLY A 257 -49.86 6.25 -6.45
N THR A 258 -49.53 5.16 -5.74
CA THR A 258 -49.22 5.17 -4.31
C THR A 258 -47.79 5.62 -3.96
N SER A 259 -46.90 5.78 -4.94
CA SER A 259 -45.52 6.24 -4.72
C SER A 259 -45.27 7.54 -5.47
N LEU A 260 -44.84 8.58 -4.76
CA LEU A 260 -44.50 9.88 -5.33
C LEU A 260 -43.25 9.81 -6.20
N THR A 261 -42.25 9.01 -5.82
CA THR A 261 -40.99 8.93 -6.60
C THR A 261 -41.15 8.22 -7.94
N ALA A 262 -42.09 7.28 -8.03
CA ALA A 262 -42.39 6.56 -9.26
C ALA A 262 -43.48 7.24 -10.12
N ASP A 263 -44.16 8.27 -9.58
CA ASP A 263 -45.29 8.92 -10.25
C ASP A 263 -44.84 10.03 -11.21
N ARG A 264 -45.12 9.81 -12.49
CA ARG A 264 -44.78 10.77 -13.56
C ARG A 264 -45.52 12.10 -13.41
N TYR A 265 -46.80 12.08 -13.03
CA TYR A 265 -47.60 13.31 -12.94
C TYR A 265 -47.16 14.16 -11.76
N PHE A 266 -46.73 13.53 -10.67
CA PHE A 266 -46.11 14.24 -9.56
C PHE A 266 -44.81 14.93 -9.98
N LEU A 267 -43.94 14.25 -10.75
CA LEU A 267 -42.74 14.87 -11.29
C LEU A 267 -43.07 16.06 -12.21
N ASP A 268 -44.08 15.94 -13.09
CA ASP A 268 -44.54 17.05 -13.95
C ASP A 268 -44.94 18.29 -13.11
N ILE A 269 -45.61 18.08 -11.97
CA ILE A 269 -46.01 19.14 -11.03
C ILE A 269 -44.79 19.80 -10.40
N VAL A 270 -43.86 19.01 -9.85
CA VAL A 270 -42.66 19.53 -9.18
C VAL A 270 -41.75 20.27 -10.18
N ASP A 271 -41.55 19.72 -11.38
CA ASP A 271 -40.76 20.37 -12.44
C ASP A 271 -41.32 21.73 -12.82
N LEU A 272 -42.64 21.83 -13.05
CA LEU A 272 -43.26 23.10 -13.41
C LEU A 272 -43.21 24.12 -12.28
N GLU A 273 -43.44 23.71 -11.03
CA GLU A 273 -43.31 24.60 -9.87
C GLU A 273 -41.87 25.10 -9.72
N VAL A 274 -40.87 24.21 -9.74
CA VAL A 274 -39.45 24.59 -9.67
C VAL A 274 -39.09 25.55 -10.81
N LYS A 275 -39.46 25.22 -12.05
CA LYS A 275 -39.15 26.00 -13.24
C LYS A 275 -39.75 27.42 -13.23
N THR A 276 -40.92 27.59 -12.61
CA THR A 276 -41.62 28.88 -12.58
C THR A 276 -41.38 29.68 -11.30
N HIS A 277 -40.80 29.05 -10.27
CA HIS A 277 -40.58 29.65 -8.95
C HIS A 277 -39.39 30.63 -8.90
N PHE A 278 -38.23 30.24 -9.43
CA PHE A 278 -37.00 31.02 -9.26
C PHE A 278 -36.96 32.21 -10.23
N LEU A 279 -36.63 33.40 -9.72
CA LEU A 279 -36.49 34.63 -10.53
C LEU A 279 -35.36 34.53 -11.55
N GLN A 280 -34.27 33.88 -11.16
CA GLN A 280 -33.06 33.72 -11.97
C GLN A 280 -32.76 32.23 -12.17
N ARG A 281 -31.98 31.93 -13.21
CA ARG A 281 -31.50 30.59 -13.53
C ARG A 281 -29.99 30.59 -13.74
N HIS A 282 -29.37 29.45 -13.51
CA HIS A 282 -27.99 29.21 -13.90
C HIS A 282 -27.94 28.48 -15.25
N PRO A 283 -27.08 28.86 -16.22
CA PRO A 283 -27.00 28.19 -17.51
C PRO A 283 -26.66 26.69 -17.43
N ASP A 284 -25.76 26.33 -16.51
CA ASP A 284 -25.24 24.96 -16.37
C ASP A 284 -26.03 24.07 -15.39
N PHE A 285 -27.02 24.60 -14.66
CA PHE A 285 -27.83 23.82 -13.71
C PHE A 285 -29.31 23.82 -14.13
N SER A 286 -29.85 22.62 -14.38
CA SER A 286 -31.23 22.47 -14.83
C SER A 286 -32.22 22.44 -13.67
N PHE A 287 -33.32 23.18 -13.82
CA PHE A 287 -34.50 23.08 -12.95
C PHE A 287 -35.06 21.66 -12.87
N SER A 288 -35.06 20.92 -13.97
CA SER A 288 -35.61 19.56 -14.01
C SER A 288 -34.81 18.58 -13.15
N ILE A 289 -33.48 18.73 -13.12
CA ILE A 289 -32.61 17.86 -12.33
C ILE A 289 -32.79 18.17 -10.83
N LEU A 290 -33.01 19.45 -10.47
CA LEU A 290 -33.38 19.80 -9.10
C LEU A 290 -34.76 19.23 -8.73
N ALA A 291 -35.75 19.29 -9.63
CA ALA A 291 -37.07 18.71 -9.39
C ALA A 291 -36.99 17.20 -9.15
N GLU A 292 -36.22 16.47 -9.97
CA GLU A 292 -35.95 15.04 -9.75
C GLU A 292 -35.28 14.77 -8.40
N ALA A 293 -34.30 15.59 -8.01
CA ALA A 293 -33.63 15.46 -6.71
C ALA A 293 -34.58 15.72 -5.53
N LEU A 294 -35.48 16.70 -5.66
CA LEU A 294 -36.52 16.98 -4.65
C LEU A 294 -37.51 15.82 -4.54
N VAL A 295 -37.98 15.28 -5.67
CA VAL A 295 -38.88 14.12 -5.69
C VAL A 295 -38.21 12.92 -5.02
N ALA A 296 -36.96 12.61 -5.37
CA ALA A 296 -36.18 11.54 -4.74
C ALA A 296 -36.02 11.76 -3.22
N GLY A 297 -35.80 13.01 -2.79
CA GLY A 297 -35.66 13.38 -1.39
C GLY A 297 -36.93 13.17 -0.57
N ILE A 298 -38.11 13.45 -1.14
CA ILE A 298 -39.41 13.41 -0.42
C ILE A 298 -39.69 12.06 0.23
N GLU A 299 -39.46 10.95 -0.49
CA GLU A 299 -39.69 9.60 0.06
C GLU A 299 -38.44 9.00 0.71
N SER A 300 -37.24 9.24 0.17
CA SER A 300 -36.02 8.61 0.71
C SER A 300 -35.59 9.18 2.06
N MET A 301 -35.78 10.49 2.26
CA MET A 301 -35.24 11.26 3.40
C MET A 301 -33.76 10.98 3.71
N SER A 302 -32.98 10.51 2.72
CA SER A 302 -31.58 10.14 2.92
C SER A 302 -30.68 11.37 2.85
N GLU A 303 -29.52 11.29 3.51
CA GLU A 303 -28.49 12.33 3.44
C GLU A 303 -28.00 12.56 2.00
N GLU A 304 -27.79 11.49 1.24
CA GLU A 304 -27.35 11.55 -0.18
C GLU A 304 -28.33 12.33 -1.07
N SER A 305 -29.63 12.15 -0.85
CA SER A 305 -30.66 12.89 -1.58
C SER A 305 -30.62 14.37 -1.21
N MET A 306 -30.39 14.70 0.07
CA MET A 306 -30.29 16.08 0.54
C MET A 306 -29.00 16.77 0.06
N ASP A 307 -27.90 16.04 -0.04
CA ASP A 307 -26.64 16.52 -0.62
C ASP A 307 -26.80 16.88 -2.10
N ARG A 308 -27.60 16.09 -2.82
CA ARG A 308 -27.96 16.36 -4.20
C ARG A 308 -28.88 17.57 -4.35
N VAL A 309 -29.87 17.73 -3.46
CA VAL A 309 -30.72 18.93 -3.41
C VAL A 309 -29.88 20.18 -3.11
N LEU A 310 -28.95 20.12 -2.15
CA LEU A 310 -28.06 21.23 -1.81
C LEU A 310 -27.16 21.62 -2.99
N SER A 311 -26.46 20.65 -3.59
CA SER A 311 -25.53 20.92 -4.70
C SER A 311 -26.20 21.44 -5.98
N LEU A 312 -27.46 21.10 -6.21
CA LEU A 312 -28.24 21.60 -7.36
C LEU A 312 -29.01 22.88 -7.05
N GLY A 313 -29.40 23.09 -5.79
CA GLY A 313 -30.18 24.25 -5.35
C GLY A 313 -29.35 25.51 -5.16
N LEU A 314 -28.15 25.39 -4.58
CA LEU A 314 -27.25 26.54 -4.32
C LEU A 314 -27.04 27.44 -5.55
N PRO A 315 -26.67 26.92 -6.74
CA PRO A 315 -26.42 27.75 -7.94
C PRO A 315 -27.66 28.48 -8.46
N LEU A 316 -28.86 28.06 -8.06
CA LEU A 316 -30.12 28.68 -8.47
C LEU A 316 -30.56 29.80 -7.52
N VAL A 317 -30.04 29.82 -6.29
CA VAL A 317 -30.43 30.75 -5.24
C VAL A 317 -29.37 31.83 -4.99
N LEU A 318 -28.10 31.47 -5.01
CA LEU A 318 -26.97 32.34 -4.66
C LEU A 318 -26.05 32.60 -5.86
N GLU A 319 -25.42 33.76 -5.92
CA GLU A 319 -24.48 34.11 -7.00
C GLU A 319 -23.22 33.24 -6.97
N GLU A 320 -22.70 32.97 -5.77
CA GLU A 320 -21.58 32.07 -5.48
C GLU A 320 -21.98 30.58 -5.44
N GLY A 321 -23.26 30.27 -5.70
CA GLY A 321 -23.80 28.92 -5.49
C GLY A 321 -23.12 27.83 -6.30
N GLU A 322 -22.60 28.14 -7.50
CA GLU A 322 -21.76 27.21 -8.28
C GLU A 322 -20.48 26.84 -7.52
N LEU A 323 -19.79 27.83 -6.93
CA LEU A 323 -18.54 27.60 -6.20
C LEU A 323 -18.78 26.69 -5.00
N LEU A 324 -19.85 26.95 -4.25
CA LEU A 324 -20.23 26.12 -3.10
C LEU A 324 -20.66 24.72 -3.51
N SER A 325 -21.39 24.58 -4.63
CA SER A 325 -21.77 23.29 -5.20
C SER A 325 -20.56 22.45 -5.61
N VAL A 326 -19.53 23.10 -6.19
CA VAL A 326 -18.28 22.44 -6.58
C VAL A 326 -17.46 22.07 -5.35
N LEU A 327 -17.33 22.99 -4.37
CA LEU A 327 -16.66 22.74 -3.10
C LEU A 327 -17.29 21.54 -2.37
N PHE A 328 -18.63 21.48 -2.35
CA PHE A 328 -19.33 20.38 -1.71
C PHE A 328 -19.07 19.04 -2.38
N ARG A 329 -18.97 19.02 -3.71
CA ARG A 329 -18.69 17.82 -4.51
C ARG A 329 -17.20 17.53 -4.69
N LEU A 330 -16.32 18.34 -4.10
CA LEU A 330 -14.88 18.23 -4.29
C LEU A 330 -14.35 16.88 -3.76
N PRO A 331 -13.72 16.02 -4.56
CA PRO A 331 -13.16 14.76 -4.06
C PRO A 331 -12.06 14.99 -3.03
N LYS A 332 -11.80 14.02 -2.15
CA LYS A 332 -10.77 14.12 -1.09
C LYS A 332 -9.35 14.41 -1.58
N HIS A 333 -9.03 14.04 -2.82
CA HIS A 333 -7.70 14.15 -3.40
C HIS A 333 -7.42 15.52 -4.05
N GLU A 334 -8.46 16.33 -4.25
CA GLU A 334 -8.29 17.67 -4.80
C GLU A 334 -7.69 18.62 -3.73
N THR A 335 -6.92 19.60 -4.18
CA THR A 335 -6.11 20.45 -3.28
C THR A 335 -6.70 21.84 -3.10
N ALA A 336 -6.29 22.52 -2.03
CA ALA A 336 -6.62 23.93 -1.81
C ALA A 336 -6.19 24.80 -3.01
N ASP A 337 -5.00 24.57 -3.57
CA ASP A 337 -4.50 25.32 -4.73
C ASP A 337 -5.45 25.24 -5.93
N ARG A 338 -5.89 24.03 -6.28
CA ARG A 338 -6.77 23.81 -7.44
C ARG A 338 -8.17 24.37 -7.22
N MET A 339 -8.73 24.22 -6.02
CA MET A 339 -10.03 24.82 -5.70
C MET A 339 -9.95 26.36 -5.72
N LEU A 340 -8.91 26.96 -5.14
CA LEU A 340 -8.73 28.42 -5.16
C LEU A 340 -8.47 28.92 -6.58
N ALA A 341 -7.70 28.20 -7.39
CA ALA A 341 -7.55 28.49 -8.82
C ALA A 341 -8.88 28.40 -9.57
N TYR A 342 -9.75 27.45 -9.23
CA TYR A 342 -11.10 27.37 -9.79
C TYR A 342 -11.95 28.60 -9.44
N MET A 343 -11.84 29.09 -8.19
CA MET A 343 -12.49 30.31 -7.74
C MET A 343 -11.93 31.56 -8.44
N ARG A 344 -10.61 31.70 -8.61
CA ARG A 344 -9.98 32.82 -9.33
C ARG A 344 -10.39 32.92 -10.81
N ALA A 345 -10.82 31.81 -11.41
CA ALA A 345 -11.41 31.81 -12.76
C ALA A 345 -12.85 32.37 -12.80
N ARG A 346 -13.53 32.38 -11.65
CA ARG A 346 -14.96 32.71 -11.48
C ARG A 346 -15.21 33.89 -10.56
N GLY A 347 -14.19 34.65 -10.21
CA GLY A 347 -14.30 35.86 -9.41
C GLY A 347 -12.97 36.58 -9.31
N LYS A 348 -12.97 37.72 -8.63
CA LYS A 348 -11.78 38.56 -8.40
C LYS A 348 -11.70 38.92 -6.92
N GLY A 349 -10.50 39.15 -6.39
CA GLY A 349 -10.28 39.42 -4.97
C GLY A 349 -9.70 38.19 -4.25
N ASN A 350 -9.97 38.05 -2.95
CA ASN A 350 -9.37 37.01 -2.11
C ASN A 350 -10.26 35.78 -1.88
N PRO A 351 -10.10 34.69 -2.65
CA PRO A 351 -10.91 33.48 -2.46
C PRO A 351 -10.66 32.76 -1.12
N GLN A 352 -9.48 32.93 -0.50
CA GLN A 352 -9.16 32.29 0.77
C GLN A 352 -9.95 32.93 1.92
N THR A 353 -9.84 34.25 2.07
CA THR A 353 -10.60 35.00 3.09
C THR A 353 -12.10 34.84 2.88
N PHE A 354 -12.55 34.77 1.63
CA PHE A 354 -13.95 34.52 1.32
C PHE A 354 -14.49 33.21 1.92
N LEU A 355 -13.76 32.10 1.82
CA LEU A 355 -14.20 30.83 2.40
C LEU A 355 -14.08 30.80 3.93
N GLN A 356 -13.05 31.45 4.48
CA GLN A 356 -12.82 31.52 5.93
C GLN A 356 -13.87 32.35 6.67
N GLU A 357 -14.34 33.43 6.03
CA GLU A 357 -15.30 34.37 6.61
C GLU A 357 -16.71 34.24 5.98
N TYR A 358 -16.98 33.14 5.29
CA TYR A 358 -18.25 32.94 4.58
C TYR A 358 -19.43 32.85 5.56
N ASP A 359 -20.53 33.56 5.24
CA ASP A 359 -21.77 33.51 6.03
C ASP A 359 -22.63 32.30 5.65
N TRP A 360 -22.27 31.14 6.20
CA TRP A 360 -22.97 29.87 6.00
C TRP A 360 -24.44 29.91 6.42
N GLN A 361 -24.76 30.68 7.47
CA GLN A 361 -26.11 30.76 8.01
C GLN A 361 -27.05 31.50 7.05
N SER A 362 -26.60 32.62 6.48
CA SER A 362 -27.37 33.36 5.47
C SER A 362 -27.58 32.52 4.20
N ALA A 363 -26.56 31.79 3.75
CA ALA A 363 -26.66 30.90 2.60
C ALA A 363 -27.68 29.77 2.83
N GLN A 364 -27.65 29.14 4.00
CA GLN A 364 -28.63 28.12 4.40
C GLN A 364 -30.05 28.68 4.43
N GLN A 365 -30.24 29.84 5.07
CA GLN A 365 -31.56 30.46 5.18
C GLN A 365 -32.13 30.81 3.80
N ALA A 366 -31.30 31.34 2.89
CA ALA A 366 -31.70 31.67 1.53
C ALA A 366 -32.19 30.43 0.77
N LEU A 367 -31.44 29.32 0.84
CA LEU A 367 -31.84 28.08 0.16
C LEU A 367 -33.08 27.45 0.79
N SER A 368 -33.13 27.33 2.13
CA SER A 368 -34.28 26.73 2.84
C SER A 368 -35.57 27.48 2.52
N SER A 369 -35.53 28.82 2.56
CA SER A 369 -36.71 29.64 2.27
C SER A 369 -37.27 29.42 0.86
N GLN A 370 -36.41 29.29 -0.15
CA GLN A 370 -36.87 29.03 -1.52
C GLN A 370 -37.45 27.62 -1.66
N LEU A 371 -36.79 26.61 -1.09
CA LEU A 371 -37.24 25.22 -1.18
C LEU A 371 -38.55 24.99 -0.41
N GLU A 372 -38.70 25.57 0.78
CA GLU A 372 -39.96 25.55 1.55
C GLU A 372 -41.10 26.18 0.75
N ALA A 373 -40.84 27.31 0.08
CA ALA A 373 -41.84 27.98 -0.73
C ALA A 373 -42.24 27.17 -1.98
N VAL A 374 -41.30 26.47 -2.62
CA VAL A 374 -41.61 25.50 -3.69
C VAL A 374 -42.47 24.35 -3.15
N LEU A 375 -42.06 23.70 -2.06
CA LEU A 375 -42.80 22.56 -1.48
C LEU A 375 -44.21 22.96 -1.02
N SER A 376 -44.37 24.18 -0.50
CA SER A 376 -45.67 24.74 -0.14
C SER A 376 -46.59 24.86 -1.36
N LYS A 377 -46.08 25.34 -2.50
CA LYS A 377 -46.85 25.39 -3.76
C LYS A 377 -47.20 23.99 -4.25
N VAL A 378 -46.25 23.06 -4.29
CA VAL A 378 -46.47 21.66 -4.70
C VAL A 378 -47.55 21.00 -3.85
N LYS A 379 -47.47 21.17 -2.52
CA LYS A 379 -48.50 20.69 -1.60
C LYS A 379 -49.88 21.27 -1.95
N GLY A 380 -49.97 22.57 -2.19
CA GLY A 380 -51.21 23.22 -2.59
C GLY A 380 -51.80 22.62 -3.87
N ARG A 381 -50.97 22.29 -4.87
CA ARG A 381 -51.45 21.61 -6.10
C ARG A 381 -52.04 20.24 -5.81
N LEU A 382 -51.43 19.45 -4.90
CA LEU A 382 -52.00 18.16 -4.51
C LEU A 382 -53.32 18.31 -3.75
N GLU A 383 -53.45 19.32 -2.88
CA GLU A 383 -54.70 19.63 -2.18
C GLU A 383 -55.82 20.03 -3.15
N SER A 384 -55.49 20.78 -4.21
CA SER A 384 -56.44 21.11 -5.28
C SER A 384 -56.87 19.88 -6.08
N LEU A 385 -55.94 18.97 -6.39
CA LEU A 385 -56.27 17.69 -7.04
C LEU A 385 -57.12 16.78 -6.13
N SER A 386 -56.83 16.74 -4.82
CA SER A 386 -57.65 16.03 -3.83
C SER A 386 -59.07 16.57 -3.77
N SER A 387 -59.22 17.90 -3.79
CA SER A 387 -60.51 18.58 -3.81
C SER A 387 -61.32 18.25 -5.07
N GLU A 388 -60.65 18.18 -6.21
CA GLU A 388 -61.28 17.86 -7.49
C GLU A 388 -61.68 16.37 -7.60
N ALA A 389 -60.85 15.45 -7.09
CA ALA A 389 -61.20 14.04 -6.94
C ALA A 389 -62.40 13.85 -5.99
N SER A 390 -62.43 14.60 -4.89
CA SER A 390 -63.55 14.60 -3.95
C SER A 390 -64.84 15.11 -4.59
N ARG A 391 -64.77 16.19 -5.40
CA ARG A 391 -65.90 16.74 -6.16
C ARG A 391 -66.55 15.70 -7.09
N LEU A 392 -65.75 14.78 -7.62
CA LEU A 392 -66.17 13.71 -8.52
C LEU A 392 -66.48 12.37 -7.81
N ASN A 393 -66.38 12.33 -6.47
CA ASN A 393 -66.52 11.12 -5.64
C ASN A 393 -65.50 10.00 -5.95
N TYR A 394 -64.30 10.34 -6.40
CA TYR A 394 -63.19 9.38 -6.56
C TYR A 394 -62.45 9.19 -5.24
N LEU A 395 -63.09 8.51 -4.28
CA LEU A 395 -62.58 8.34 -2.91
C LEU A 395 -61.17 7.72 -2.86
N TYR A 396 -60.89 6.72 -3.71
CA TYR A 396 -59.56 6.11 -3.75
C TYR A 396 -58.47 7.13 -4.13
N LEU A 397 -58.76 8.10 -5.01
CA LEU A 397 -57.81 9.15 -5.38
C LEU A 397 -57.72 10.21 -4.29
N SER A 398 -58.85 10.70 -3.77
CA SER A 398 -58.84 11.79 -2.80
C SER A 398 -58.28 11.36 -1.43
N SER A 399 -58.89 10.37 -0.77
CA SER A 399 -58.49 9.99 0.60
C SER A 399 -57.31 9.04 0.67
N ASP A 400 -57.22 8.07 -0.24
CA ASP A 400 -56.24 6.99 -0.10
C ASP A 400 -54.90 7.35 -0.74
N ILE A 401 -54.90 8.19 -1.78
CA ILE A 401 -53.71 8.62 -2.52
C ILE A 401 -53.30 10.06 -2.15
N TYR A 402 -54.13 11.06 -2.46
CA TYR A 402 -53.71 12.46 -2.32
C TYR A 402 -53.48 12.89 -0.87
N ASP A 403 -54.37 12.52 0.06
CA ASP A 403 -54.17 12.87 1.47
C ASP A 403 -52.91 12.21 2.06
N ALA A 404 -52.59 10.98 1.63
CA ALA A 404 -51.34 10.29 1.99
C ALA A 404 -50.10 11.01 1.43
N HIS A 405 -50.17 11.46 0.18
CA HIS A 405 -49.10 12.23 -0.47
C HIS A 405 -48.87 13.59 0.18
N VAL A 406 -49.94 14.32 0.48
CA VAL A 406 -49.88 15.58 1.22
C VAL A 406 -49.25 15.38 2.61
N SER A 407 -49.58 14.28 3.29
CA SER A 407 -48.95 13.91 4.57
C SER A 407 -47.45 13.65 4.44
N THR A 408 -47.04 12.96 3.38
CA THR A 408 -45.63 12.66 3.06
C THR A 408 -44.84 13.94 2.83
N ILE A 409 -45.35 14.85 1.99
CA ILE A 409 -44.73 16.16 1.72
C ILE A 409 -44.65 16.99 3.00
N ASN A 410 -45.72 17.05 3.80
CA ASN A 410 -45.69 17.77 5.07
C ASN A 410 -44.60 17.24 6.01
N THR A 411 -44.38 15.93 6.02
CA THR A 411 -43.34 15.31 6.84
C THR A 411 -41.94 15.68 6.34
N TYR A 412 -41.73 15.66 5.02
CA TYR A 412 -40.49 16.12 4.40
C TYR A 412 -40.22 17.60 4.68
N SER A 413 -41.21 18.48 4.46
CA SER A 413 -41.08 19.93 4.70
C SER A 413 -40.71 20.25 6.15
N LYS A 414 -41.24 19.51 7.13
CA LYS A 414 -40.87 19.69 8.56
C LYS A 414 -39.41 19.35 8.86
N LYS A 415 -38.83 18.40 8.13
CA LYS A 415 -37.44 17.97 8.31
C LYS A 415 -36.45 18.68 7.40
N LEU A 416 -36.91 19.42 6.40
CA LEU A 416 -36.07 20.05 5.39
C LEU A 416 -35.01 20.96 6.01
N SER A 417 -35.39 21.82 6.94
CA SER A 417 -34.47 22.75 7.60
C SER A 417 -33.38 22.03 8.38
N ASP A 418 -33.74 21.00 9.17
CA ASP A 418 -32.78 20.21 9.93
C ASP A 418 -31.80 19.46 9.01
N ASN A 419 -32.33 18.83 7.96
CA ASN A 419 -31.52 18.08 7.00
C ASN A 419 -30.58 18.99 6.19
N LEU A 420 -31.05 20.18 5.80
CA LEU A 420 -30.20 21.19 5.16
C LEU A 420 -29.13 21.68 6.12
N SER A 421 -29.47 21.91 7.40
CA SER A 421 -28.48 22.30 8.42
C SER A 421 -27.32 21.31 8.46
N SER A 422 -27.62 20.01 8.56
CA SER A 422 -26.58 18.97 8.56
C SER A 422 -25.76 18.93 7.26
N ALA A 423 -26.38 19.17 6.10
CA ALA A 423 -25.65 19.23 4.83
C ALA A 423 -24.75 20.46 4.72
N PHE A 424 -25.18 21.62 5.22
CA PHE A 424 -24.37 22.83 5.31
C PHE A 424 -23.21 22.69 6.30
N GLU A 425 -23.41 22.02 7.45
CA GLU A 425 -22.33 21.69 8.38
C GLU A 425 -21.24 20.86 7.70
N ARG A 426 -21.60 19.87 6.88
CA ARG A 426 -20.65 19.09 6.08
C ARG A 426 -19.90 19.96 5.06
N LEU A 427 -20.60 20.86 4.36
CA LEU A 427 -19.99 21.79 3.42
C LEU A 427 -19.01 22.74 4.12
N GLN A 428 -19.41 23.32 5.25
CA GLN A 428 -18.56 24.19 6.06
C GLN A 428 -17.30 23.45 6.55
N THR A 429 -17.47 22.25 7.12
CA THR A 429 -16.35 21.43 7.60
C THR A 429 -15.36 21.13 6.46
N LYS A 430 -15.87 20.89 5.26
CA LYS A 430 -15.06 20.64 4.07
C LYS A 430 -14.29 21.88 3.62
N ALA A 431 -14.92 23.05 3.66
CA ALA A 431 -14.27 24.32 3.40
C ALA A 431 -13.14 24.58 4.41
N GLU A 432 -13.42 24.43 5.71
CA GLU A 432 -12.46 24.62 6.79
C GLU A 432 -11.28 23.65 6.67
N SER A 433 -11.54 22.36 6.43
CA SER A 433 -10.50 21.35 6.22
C SER A 433 -9.60 21.69 5.04
N LEU A 434 -10.16 22.22 3.95
CA LEU A 434 -9.39 22.59 2.77
C LEU A 434 -8.53 23.85 3.03
N MET A 435 -9.02 24.77 3.86
CA MET A 435 -8.32 26.01 4.20
C MET A 435 -7.30 25.87 5.34
N ASN A 436 -7.24 24.72 6.02
CA ASN A 436 -6.28 24.46 7.11
C ASN A 436 -4.82 24.39 6.63
N ASP A 437 -4.58 23.99 5.38
CA ASP A 437 -3.25 23.97 4.77
C ASP A 437 -3.26 24.64 3.39
N THR A 438 -2.84 25.92 3.37
CA THR A 438 -2.69 26.72 2.15
C THR A 438 -1.23 26.95 1.77
N SER A 439 -0.28 26.20 2.37
CA SER A 439 1.16 26.42 2.18
C SER A 439 1.63 26.21 0.73
N GLU A 440 1.03 25.25 0.02
CA GLU A 440 1.32 24.91 -1.38
C GLU A 440 0.47 25.73 -2.38
N VAL A 441 -0.32 26.71 -1.93
CA VAL A 441 -1.17 27.51 -2.82
C VAL A 441 -0.32 28.51 -3.59
N SER A 442 -0.43 28.46 -4.92
CA SER A 442 0.18 29.41 -5.82
C SER A 442 -0.87 30.32 -6.47
N VAL A 443 -0.68 31.63 -6.31
CA VAL A 443 -1.54 32.65 -6.92
C VAL A 443 -1.23 32.83 -8.41
N ILE A 444 -0.06 32.39 -8.89
CA ILE A 444 0.36 32.50 -10.29
C ILE A 444 0.60 31.12 -10.92
N GLN A 445 0.35 31.00 -12.23
CA GLN A 445 0.36 29.70 -12.92
C GLN A 445 1.76 29.06 -13.00
N ALA A 446 2.81 29.87 -12.97
CA ALA A 446 4.19 29.42 -13.13
C ALA A 446 5.10 30.11 -12.10
N PRO A 447 4.99 29.74 -10.80
CA PRO A 447 5.79 30.34 -9.74
C PRO A 447 7.29 30.09 -9.89
N ASP A 448 7.66 29.04 -10.62
CA ASP A 448 9.05 28.69 -10.89
C ASP A 448 9.66 29.40 -12.10
N ASN A 449 8.88 30.17 -12.85
CA ASN A 449 9.43 30.94 -13.97
C ASN A 449 10.45 31.95 -13.47
N VAL A 450 11.63 31.92 -14.10
CA VAL A 450 12.73 32.82 -13.80
C VAL A 450 12.73 33.97 -14.79
N TYR A 451 12.88 35.17 -14.27
CA TYR A 451 12.97 36.43 -14.99
C TYR A 451 14.35 37.05 -14.77
N SER A 452 14.70 38.02 -15.61
CA SER A 452 15.94 38.80 -15.49
C SER A 452 15.60 40.13 -14.79
N ALA A 453 16.40 40.54 -13.81
CA ALA A 453 16.24 41.84 -13.13
C ALA A 453 16.39 43.02 -14.10
N GLU A 454 17.06 42.80 -15.23
CA GLU A 454 17.31 43.74 -16.31
C GLU A 454 16.16 43.83 -17.32
N ALA A 455 15.14 42.96 -17.22
CA ALA A 455 14.05 42.86 -18.19
C ALA A 455 13.16 44.12 -18.26
N GLY A 456 13.18 44.95 -17.22
CA GLY A 456 12.39 46.19 -17.11
C GLY A 456 10.90 45.92 -16.87
N ASN A 457 10.21 45.17 -17.72
CA ASN A 457 8.79 44.84 -17.56
C ASN A 457 8.58 43.33 -17.36
N ILE A 458 7.89 42.95 -16.28
CA ILE A 458 7.55 41.56 -15.96
C ILE A 458 6.03 41.44 -15.85
N GLU A 459 5.46 40.51 -16.61
CA GLU A 459 4.05 40.14 -16.54
C GLU A 459 3.93 38.67 -16.11
N VAL A 460 3.21 38.44 -15.02
CA VAL A 460 2.87 37.08 -14.54
C VAL A 460 1.39 36.80 -14.75
N VAL A 461 1.03 35.53 -14.93
CA VAL A 461 -0.36 35.10 -15.15
C VAL A 461 -0.89 34.45 -13.88
N ILE A 462 -2.08 34.87 -13.43
CA ILE A 462 -2.76 34.31 -12.25
C ILE A 462 -3.15 32.85 -12.51
N ASN A 463 -2.93 32.00 -11.50
CA ASN A 463 -3.36 30.62 -11.48
C ASN A 463 -4.89 30.55 -11.42
N ALA A 464 -5.52 30.27 -12.55
CA ALA A 464 -6.96 30.17 -12.68
C ALA A 464 -7.34 29.03 -13.62
N ILE A 465 -8.10 28.05 -13.11
CA ILE A 465 -8.52 26.86 -13.86
C ILE A 465 -10.03 26.85 -14.10
N LEU A 466 -10.45 26.48 -15.31
CA LEU A 466 -11.86 26.52 -15.68
C LEU A 466 -12.65 25.28 -15.22
N LYS A 467 -11.97 24.15 -15.02
CA LYS A 467 -12.57 22.86 -14.66
C LYS A 467 -11.75 22.21 -13.55
N ILE A 468 -12.45 21.54 -12.64
CA ILE A 468 -11.89 20.69 -11.60
C ILE A 468 -12.43 19.27 -11.79
N ASP A 469 -11.65 18.26 -11.43
CA ASP A 469 -12.11 16.88 -11.52
C ASP A 469 -13.03 16.60 -10.32
N LEU A 470 -14.25 16.17 -10.61
CA LEU A 470 -15.25 15.85 -9.61
C LEU A 470 -15.50 14.34 -9.51
N GLU A 471 -14.78 13.52 -10.29
CA GLU A 471 -14.89 12.07 -10.19
C GLU A 471 -14.20 11.58 -8.91
N GLU A 472 -14.91 10.79 -8.11
CA GLU A 472 -14.31 10.19 -6.93
C GLU A 472 -13.21 9.18 -7.32
N GLN A 473 -12.10 9.23 -6.57
CA GLN A 473 -11.10 8.18 -6.67
C GLN A 473 -11.72 6.84 -6.28
N LYS A 474 -11.28 5.81 -6.98
CA LYS A 474 -11.72 4.45 -6.72
C LYS A 474 -10.83 3.85 -5.64
N TRP A 475 -11.34 2.85 -4.95
CA TRP A 475 -10.61 2.18 -3.89
C TRP A 475 -10.54 0.66 -4.11
N VAL A 476 -9.60 -0.02 -3.46
CA VAL A 476 -9.58 -1.48 -3.40
C VAL A 476 -9.03 -1.92 -2.06
N LYS A 477 -9.66 -2.93 -1.46
CA LYS A 477 -9.10 -3.66 -0.32
C LYS A 477 -8.63 -5.02 -0.80
N VAL A 478 -7.35 -5.32 -0.67
CA VAL A 478 -6.82 -6.66 -0.89
C VAL A 478 -6.98 -7.44 0.41
N GLN A 479 -7.51 -8.66 0.33
CA GLN A 479 -7.69 -9.55 1.47
C GLN A 479 -7.19 -10.96 1.13
N LEU A 480 -6.14 -11.41 1.82
CA LEU A 480 -5.58 -12.76 1.70
C LEU A 480 -5.70 -13.51 3.02
N PHE A 481 -6.21 -14.73 2.96
CA PHE A 481 -6.33 -15.62 4.12
C PHE A 481 -6.18 -17.07 3.70
N TYR A 482 -5.79 -17.94 4.63
CA TYR A 482 -5.67 -19.38 4.40
C TYR A 482 -7.05 -20.06 4.30
N ASP A 483 -7.13 -21.12 3.50
CA ASP A 483 -8.29 -22.03 3.44
C ASP A 483 -8.33 -22.92 4.70
N ASP A 484 -8.75 -22.32 5.82
CA ASP A 484 -9.03 -22.95 7.11
C ASP A 484 -10.30 -22.33 7.72
N LEU A 485 -10.89 -22.93 8.78
CA LEU A 485 -12.13 -22.40 9.35
C LEU A 485 -11.89 -21.17 10.25
N TRP A 486 -10.65 -20.88 10.64
CA TRP A 486 -10.29 -19.65 11.36
C TRP A 486 -10.20 -18.42 10.43
N GLN A 487 -10.12 -18.64 9.11
CA GLN A 487 -9.77 -17.63 8.11
C GLN A 487 -8.45 -16.93 8.46
N THR A 488 -7.44 -17.73 8.82
CA THR A 488 -6.16 -17.22 9.30
C THR A 488 -5.56 -16.23 8.28
N PRO A 489 -5.14 -15.02 8.69
CA PRO A 489 -4.50 -14.05 7.79
C PRO A 489 -3.29 -14.59 7.03
N PHE A 490 -3.18 -14.26 5.74
CA PHE A 490 -1.97 -14.54 4.96
C PHE A 490 -1.06 -13.29 4.92
N LEU A 491 0.18 -13.42 5.39
CA LEU A 491 1.08 -12.29 5.62
C LEU A 491 2.09 -12.11 4.47
N ALA A 492 1.63 -11.63 3.32
CA ALA A 492 2.53 -11.31 2.19
C ALA A 492 3.23 -9.96 2.39
N ASP A 493 4.52 -9.86 2.03
CA ASP A 493 5.33 -8.64 2.21
C ASP A 493 5.60 -7.87 0.91
N ASN A 494 5.18 -8.44 -0.22
CA ASN A 494 5.74 -8.17 -1.54
C ASN A 494 4.63 -8.13 -2.60
N ILE A 495 3.51 -7.47 -2.28
CA ILE A 495 2.39 -7.30 -3.19
C ILE A 495 2.68 -6.18 -4.19
N ARG A 496 2.36 -6.44 -5.46
CA ARG A 496 2.24 -5.44 -6.51
C ARG A 496 0.79 -5.31 -6.94
N ILE A 497 0.35 -4.07 -7.07
CA ILE A 497 -0.97 -3.71 -7.56
C ILE A 497 -0.80 -3.03 -8.91
N GLN A 498 -1.55 -3.53 -9.88
CA GLN A 498 -1.62 -2.97 -11.22
C GLN A 498 -3.06 -2.57 -11.54
N THR A 499 -3.25 -1.35 -12.03
CA THR A 499 -4.52 -0.83 -12.51
C THR A 499 -4.45 -0.67 -14.02
N ASN A 500 -5.37 -1.27 -14.76
CA ASN A 500 -5.40 -1.21 -16.23
C ASN A 500 -4.03 -1.50 -16.91
N SER A 501 -3.24 -2.44 -16.35
CA SER A 501 -1.88 -2.81 -16.77
C SER A 501 -0.75 -1.81 -16.43
N VAL A 502 -1.03 -0.78 -15.62
CA VAL A 502 -0.03 0.15 -15.07
C VAL A 502 0.23 -0.20 -13.62
N VAL A 503 1.49 -0.22 -13.18
CA VAL A 503 1.84 -0.44 -11.77
C VAL A 503 1.40 0.76 -10.94
N HIS A 504 0.52 0.52 -9.97
CA HIS A 504 0.04 1.51 -9.01
C HIS A 504 0.89 1.52 -7.75
N ALA A 505 1.13 0.34 -7.18
CA ALA A 505 1.95 0.14 -5.99
C ALA A 505 2.78 -1.14 -6.12
N GLU A 506 3.95 -1.17 -5.47
CA GLU A 506 4.86 -2.32 -5.47
C GLU A 506 5.52 -2.46 -4.09
N GLN A 507 5.89 -3.70 -3.72
CA GLN A 507 6.45 -4.04 -2.41
C GLN A 507 5.54 -3.69 -1.23
N VAL A 508 4.22 -3.82 -1.41
CA VAL A 508 3.28 -3.57 -0.33
C VAL A 508 3.18 -4.79 0.57
N ALA A 509 3.33 -4.58 1.88
CA ALA A 509 3.08 -5.58 2.89
C ALA A 509 1.62 -5.57 3.33
N LEU A 510 1.03 -6.75 3.50
CA LEU A 510 -0.23 -6.92 4.19
C LEU A 510 -0.04 -6.70 5.68
N ASN A 511 -1.09 -6.21 6.34
CA ASN A 511 -1.07 -6.02 7.77
C ASN A 511 -0.84 -7.36 8.50
N LYS A 512 0.11 -7.35 9.45
CA LYS A 512 0.63 -8.54 10.16
C LYS A 512 -0.13 -8.87 11.43
N LEU A 513 -1.23 -8.19 11.71
CA LEU A 513 -2.08 -8.49 12.85
C LEU A 513 -2.66 -9.92 12.75
N PRO A 514 -2.91 -10.59 13.88
CA PRO A 514 -3.41 -11.97 13.88
C PRO A 514 -4.92 -12.07 13.66
N ASN A 515 -5.64 -10.95 13.75
CA ASN A 515 -7.10 -10.92 13.68
C ASN A 515 -7.60 -11.23 12.26
N LYS A 516 -8.71 -11.99 12.19
CA LYS A 516 -9.42 -12.25 10.93
C LYS A 516 -9.84 -10.95 10.23
N SER A 517 -9.81 -10.96 8.91
CA SER A 517 -10.21 -9.84 8.06
C SER A 517 -11.66 -9.94 7.60
N THR A 518 -12.25 -8.79 7.26
CA THR A 518 -13.61 -8.68 6.75
C THR A 518 -13.64 -8.02 5.37
N VAL A 519 -14.74 -8.22 4.65
CA VAL A 519 -15.07 -7.44 3.45
C VAL A 519 -15.51 -6.04 3.87
N SER A 520 -15.33 -5.07 2.99
CA SER A 520 -15.74 -3.69 3.16
C SER A 520 -16.55 -3.26 1.94
N ASP A 521 -17.54 -2.39 2.16
CA ASP A 521 -18.41 -1.86 1.10
C ASP A 521 -18.13 -0.38 0.78
N SER A 522 -17.24 0.26 1.55
CA SER A 522 -16.83 1.66 1.36
C SER A 522 -15.32 1.83 1.55
N ALA A 523 -14.76 2.90 0.96
CA ALA A 523 -13.35 3.25 1.08
C ALA A 523 -12.93 3.48 2.54
N ILE A 524 -13.75 4.21 3.31
CA ILE A 524 -13.46 4.53 4.71
C ILE A 524 -13.36 3.24 5.53
N HIS A 525 -14.36 2.36 5.42
CA HIS A 525 -14.32 1.08 6.12
C HIS A 525 -13.16 0.22 5.65
N ALA A 526 -12.80 0.26 4.36
CA ALA A 526 -11.66 -0.48 3.83
C ALA A 526 -10.34 -0.05 4.45
N ILE A 527 -10.07 1.26 4.53
CA ILE A 527 -8.87 1.83 5.15
C ILE A 527 -8.83 1.51 6.65
N GLU A 528 -9.88 1.87 7.39
CA GLU A 528 -9.91 1.66 8.85
C GLU A 528 -9.78 0.18 9.25
N SER A 529 -10.46 -0.70 8.52
CA SER A 529 -10.37 -2.14 8.78
C SER A 529 -9.01 -2.72 8.34
N SER A 530 -8.34 -2.12 7.35
CA SER A 530 -7.00 -2.55 6.94
C SER A 530 -5.92 -2.27 7.98
N GLU A 531 -6.12 -1.29 8.86
CA GLU A 531 -5.21 -0.98 9.97
C GLU A 531 -5.37 -1.92 11.18
N LYS A 532 -6.55 -2.53 11.33
CA LYS A 532 -6.94 -3.30 12.54
C LYS A 532 -7.04 -4.81 12.32
N GLN A 533 -6.96 -5.26 11.08
CA GLN A 533 -7.14 -6.67 10.69
C GLN A 533 -5.90 -7.22 9.99
N GLY A 534 -5.68 -8.53 10.07
CA GLY A 534 -4.58 -9.21 9.41
C GLY A 534 -4.85 -9.55 7.95
N GLY A 535 -3.78 -9.66 7.16
CA GLY A 535 -3.83 -10.20 5.80
C GLY A 535 -4.53 -9.25 4.81
N VAL A 536 -4.55 -7.96 5.12
CA VAL A 536 -5.23 -6.94 4.33
C VAL A 536 -4.34 -5.74 4.05
N ALA A 537 -4.61 -5.08 2.93
CA ALA A 537 -4.11 -3.76 2.59
C ALA A 537 -5.19 -3.04 1.77
N ALA A 538 -5.40 -1.76 2.01
CA ALA A 538 -6.38 -0.96 1.29
C ALA A 538 -5.73 0.26 0.63
N PHE A 539 -6.30 0.66 -0.49
CA PHE A 539 -5.87 1.78 -1.32
C PHE A 539 -7.12 2.53 -1.74
N ASP A 540 -7.16 3.83 -1.54
CA ASP A 540 -8.29 4.70 -1.90
C ASP A 540 -7.92 5.78 -2.91
N ASP A 541 -6.73 5.68 -3.50
CA ASP A 541 -6.13 6.63 -4.43
C ASP A 541 -6.12 6.13 -5.88
N LEU A 542 -6.94 5.12 -6.21
CA LEU A 542 -6.99 4.59 -7.58
C LEU A 542 -7.66 5.60 -8.50
N LYS A 543 -7.16 5.71 -9.74
CA LYS A 543 -7.71 6.63 -10.73
C LYS A 543 -9.20 6.35 -10.99
N PRO A 544 -10.04 7.37 -11.22
CA PRO A 544 -11.48 7.19 -11.50
C PRO A 544 -11.80 6.25 -12.68
N ASN A 545 -10.92 6.20 -13.68
CA ASN A 545 -11.05 5.29 -14.84
C ASN A 545 -10.51 3.86 -14.60
N THR A 546 -10.25 3.47 -13.35
CA THR A 546 -9.78 2.12 -13.02
C THR A 546 -10.91 1.11 -13.16
N ASP A 547 -10.80 0.20 -14.13
CA ASP A 547 -11.82 -0.84 -14.37
C ASP A 547 -11.32 -2.22 -13.94
N LEU A 548 -10.01 -2.47 -14.07
CA LEU A 548 -9.37 -3.70 -13.67
C LEU A 548 -8.25 -3.43 -12.68
N VAL A 549 -8.31 -4.08 -11.53
CA VAL A 549 -7.24 -4.17 -10.54
C VAL A 549 -6.68 -5.58 -10.57
N THR A 550 -5.35 -5.69 -10.69
CA THR A 550 -4.60 -6.94 -10.61
C THR A 550 -3.64 -6.86 -9.44
N VAL A 551 -3.65 -7.88 -8.58
CA VAL A 551 -2.80 -7.98 -7.40
C VAL A 551 -1.93 -9.22 -7.55
N GLU A 552 -0.61 -9.07 -7.48
CA GLU A 552 0.36 -10.18 -7.60
C GLU A 552 1.33 -10.18 -6.42
N ILE A 553 1.64 -11.35 -5.87
CA ILE A 553 2.71 -11.53 -4.87
C ILE A 553 4.03 -11.82 -5.59
N ILE A 554 5.00 -10.91 -5.48
CA ILE A 554 6.24 -10.95 -6.27
C ILE A 554 7.39 -11.48 -5.43
N GLY A 555 7.92 -12.66 -5.80
CA GLY A 555 9.08 -13.22 -5.10
C GLY A 555 10.27 -12.28 -5.04
N GLU A 556 10.83 -12.09 -3.84
CA GLU A 556 12.07 -11.33 -3.66
C GLU A 556 13.25 -12.04 -4.36
N PRO A 557 14.17 -11.30 -5.01
CA PRO A 557 15.35 -11.89 -5.62
C PRO A 557 16.18 -12.69 -4.60
N GLY A 558 16.47 -13.96 -4.90
CA GLY A 558 17.28 -14.84 -4.04
C GLY A 558 16.54 -15.49 -2.87
N ILE A 559 15.24 -15.24 -2.69
CA ILE A 559 14.47 -15.77 -1.55
C ILE A 559 14.44 -17.31 -1.48
N GLU A 560 14.34 -17.99 -2.62
CA GLU A 560 14.33 -19.46 -2.68
C GLU A 560 15.63 -20.08 -2.14
N ARG A 561 16.77 -19.41 -2.34
CA ARG A 561 18.05 -19.86 -1.78
C ARG A 561 18.06 -19.72 -0.26
N GLN A 562 17.60 -18.58 0.27
CA GLN A 562 17.54 -18.36 1.71
C GLN A 562 16.56 -19.34 2.41
N ILE A 563 15.43 -19.64 1.77
CA ILE A 563 14.47 -20.66 2.21
C ILE A 563 15.17 -22.02 2.27
N LYS A 564 15.90 -22.40 1.21
CA LYS A 564 16.64 -23.67 1.17
C LYS A 564 17.69 -23.76 2.28
N ASP A 565 18.54 -22.74 2.42
CA ASP A 565 19.60 -22.71 3.43
C ASP A 565 19.03 -22.81 4.87
N THR A 566 17.89 -22.15 5.13
CA THR A 566 17.19 -22.23 6.42
C THR A 566 16.61 -23.62 6.68
N ARG A 567 16.03 -24.28 5.66
CA ARG A 567 15.53 -25.66 5.78
C ARG A 567 16.65 -26.64 6.13
N GLU A 568 17.78 -26.56 5.43
CA GLU A 568 18.94 -27.42 5.69
C GLU A 568 19.55 -27.21 7.08
N LEU A 569 19.45 -25.99 7.63
CA LEU A 569 19.84 -25.72 9.02
C LEU A 569 18.90 -26.44 10.00
N ILE A 570 17.58 -26.26 9.83
CA ILE A 570 16.55 -26.89 10.66
C ILE A 570 16.70 -28.42 10.64
N GLU A 571 16.87 -29.00 9.44
CA GLU A 571 17.05 -30.43 9.24
C GLU A 571 18.28 -30.97 9.99
N ARG A 572 19.43 -30.30 9.88
CA ARG A 572 20.66 -30.70 10.58
C ARG A 572 20.52 -30.62 12.10
N ARG A 573 19.81 -29.60 12.62
CA ARG A 573 19.56 -29.48 14.07
C ARG A 573 18.65 -30.60 14.55
N LEU A 574 17.54 -30.86 13.86
CA LEU A 574 16.63 -31.96 14.16
C LEU A 574 17.34 -33.32 14.15
N ASP A 575 18.20 -33.56 13.16
CA ASP A 575 18.99 -34.77 13.07
C ASP A 575 20.00 -34.92 14.20
N SER A 576 20.71 -33.84 14.54
CA SER A 576 21.62 -33.83 15.68
C SER A 576 20.90 -34.19 16.97
N VAL A 577 19.71 -33.65 17.20
CA VAL A 577 18.85 -33.99 18.36
C VAL A 577 18.51 -35.48 18.35
N TYR A 578 17.99 -36.00 17.22
CA TYR A 578 17.64 -37.41 17.07
C TYR A 578 18.82 -38.35 17.37
N VAL A 579 19.99 -38.07 16.80
CA VAL A 579 21.21 -38.88 17.00
C VAL A 579 21.65 -38.88 18.46
N GLN A 580 21.52 -37.75 19.16
CA GLN A 580 21.85 -37.66 20.59
C GLN A 580 20.89 -38.49 21.45
N VAL A 581 19.59 -38.42 21.17
CA VAL A 581 18.56 -39.23 21.84
C VAL A 581 18.84 -40.72 21.64
N CYS A 582 19.05 -41.18 20.40
CA CYS A 582 19.34 -42.59 20.12
C CYS A 582 20.53 -43.11 20.94
N LYS A 583 21.62 -42.34 21.03
CA LYS A 583 22.81 -42.72 21.80
C LYS A 583 22.54 -42.74 23.30
N ALA A 584 21.81 -41.77 23.82
CA ALA A 584 21.52 -41.67 25.25
C ALA A 584 20.54 -42.75 25.73
N MET A 585 19.59 -43.15 24.87
CA MET A 585 18.55 -44.14 25.17
C MET A 585 19.00 -45.60 25.03
N GLN A 586 20.21 -45.86 24.53
CA GLN A 586 20.75 -47.23 24.34
C GLN A 586 20.58 -48.17 25.55
N PRO A 587 20.85 -47.76 26.81
CA PRO A 587 20.69 -48.64 27.96
C PRO A 587 19.24 -49.11 28.18
N PHE A 588 18.27 -48.20 27.99
CA PHE A 588 16.84 -48.52 28.08
C PHE A 588 16.38 -49.36 26.90
N ALA A 589 16.88 -49.06 25.70
CA ALA A 589 16.60 -49.81 24.48
C ALA A 589 17.04 -51.27 24.61
N LEU A 590 18.24 -51.52 25.14
CA LEU A 590 18.75 -52.88 25.36
C LEU A 590 17.91 -53.65 26.39
N GLN A 591 17.50 -52.98 27.47
CA GLN A 591 16.63 -53.59 28.48
C GLN A 591 15.24 -53.91 27.91
N TRP A 592 14.69 -53.02 27.08
CA TRP A 592 13.42 -53.23 26.38
C TRP A 592 13.50 -54.41 25.42
N GLN A 593 14.57 -54.52 24.63
CA GLN A 593 14.79 -55.65 23.72
C GLN A 593 14.93 -56.99 24.44
N THR A 594 15.56 -57.00 25.60
CA THR A 594 15.87 -58.24 26.34
C THR A 594 14.71 -58.72 27.21
N ARG A 595 13.90 -57.80 27.75
CA ARG A 595 12.83 -58.12 28.72
C ARG A 595 11.42 -57.72 28.26
N GLY A 596 11.28 -57.00 27.15
CA GLY A 596 10.00 -56.55 26.62
C GLY A 596 9.16 -55.82 27.67
N VAL A 597 7.84 -56.08 27.67
CA VAL A 597 6.88 -55.50 28.62
C VAL A 597 7.27 -55.79 30.09
N ALA A 598 8.00 -56.88 30.38
CA ALA A 598 8.47 -57.18 31.73
C ALA A 598 9.56 -56.22 32.24
N SER A 599 10.12 -55.37 31.39
CA SER A 599 10.99 -54.26 31.82
C SER A 599 10.22 -53.08 32.41
N LEU A 600 8.91 -52.95 32.12
CA LEU A 600 8.05 -51.92 32.73
C LEU A 600 7.93 -52.11 34.24
N ALA A 601 7.98 -53.37 34.70
CA ALA A 601 7.91 -53.74 36.11
C ALA A 601 9.09 -53.19 36.94
N ASP A 602 10.24 -52.87 36.31
CA ASP A 602 11.39 -52.32 37.02
C ASP A 602 11.16 -50.88 37.56
N GLY A 603 10.08 -50.23 37.11
CA GLY A 603 9.62 -48.92 37.60
C GLY A 603 8.37 -48.98 38.50
N ILE A 604 7.85 -50.18 38.81
CA ILE A 604 6.66 -50.36 39.65
C ILE A 604 7.11 -50.55 41.10
N ASP A 605 6.75 -49.60 41.96
CA ASP A 605 6.90 -49.73 43.43
C ASP A 605 5.76 -50.64 43.95
N ASP A 606 6.04 -51.59 44.85
CA ASP A 606 5.12 -52.66 45.34
C ASP A 606 3.86 -52.17 46.07
N GLY A 607 3.61 -50.86 46.11
CA GLY A 607 2.39 -50.27 46.63
C GLY A 607 1.54 -49.66 45.52
N ILE A 608 0.41 -50.32 45.20
CA ILE A 608 -0.89 -49.75 44.74
C ILE A 608 -1.44 -50.42 43.47
N VAL A 609 -2.39 -51.34 43.73
CA VAL A 609 -3.24 -52.08 42.79
C VAL A 609 -4.56 -51.33 42.48
N ASP A 610 -4.76 -50.12 43.01
CA ASP A 610 -6.03 -49.39 42.88
C ASP A 610 -5.96 -48.22 41.87
N TRP A 611 -6.01 -48.54 40.56
CA TRP A 611 -6.16 -47.52 39.50
C TRP A 611 -7.54 -47.67 38.85
N GLY A 612 -8.18 -46.56 38.53
CA GLY A 612 -9.43 -46.56 37.75
C GLY A 612 -9.26 -47.28 36.40
N LYS A 613 -10.35 -47.81 35.85
CA LYS A 613 -10.34 -48.60 34.60
C LYS A 613 -9.68 -47.85 33.43
N ASP A 614 -10.03 -46.58 33.25
CA ASP A 614 -9.51 -45.70 32.18
C ASP A 614 -7.97 -45.58 32.18
N PHE A 615 -7.33 -45.73 33.34
CA PHE A 615 -5.88 -45.62 33.48
C PHE A 615 -5.16 -46.96 33.51
N THR A 616 -5.83 -48.01 34.01
CA THR A 616 -5.28 -49.38 33.99
C THR A 616 -5.09 -49.86 32.56
N ASP A 617 -6.01 -49.47 31.66
CA ASP A 617 -5.95 -49.80 30.24
C ASP A 617 -4.71 -49.19 29.56
N MET A 618 -4.20 -48.02 29.99
CA MET A 618 -2.98 -47.39 29.43
C MET A 618 -1.67 -48.13 29.76
N PHE A 619 -1.67 -49.01 30.75
CA PHE A 619 -0.53 -49.88 31.09
C PHE A 619 -0.69 -51.29 30.54
N SER A 620 -1.81 -51.56 29.86
CA SER A 620 -2.04 -52.85 29.23
C SER A 620 -1.08 -53.06 28.07
N GLN A 621 -0.79 -54.34 27.81
CA GLN A 621 -0.07 -54.73 26.61
C GLN A 621 -0.80 -54.27 25.34
N ASP A 622 -2.15 -54.27 25.33
CA ASP A 622 -2.96 -53.82 24.21
C ASP A 622 -2.78 -52.32 23.92
N PHE A 623 -2.71 -51.47 24.95
CA PHE A 623 -2.43 -50.05 24.78
C PHE A 623 -1.05 -49.81 24.20
N TRP A 624 0.01 -50.42 24.75
CA TRP A 624 1.37 -50.20 24.22
C TRP A 624 1.55 -50.76 22.81
N SER A 625 0.84 -51.84 22.49
CA SER A 625 0.77 -52.36 21.12
C SER A 625 0.02 -51.38 20.20
N SER A 626 -1.11 -50.84 20.63
CA SER A 626 -1.90 -49.84 19.89
C SER A 626 -1.13 -48.51 19.69
N PHE A 627 -0.48 -48.03 20.75
CA PHE A 627 0.38 -46.86 20.75
C PHE A 627 1.53 -47.04 19.75
N GLY A 628 2.25 -48.17 19.83
CA GLY A 628 3.32 -48.51 18.89
C GLY A 628 2.81 -48.55 17.45
N ASN A 629 1.65 -49.17 17.20
CA ASN A 629 1.01 -49.19 15.88
C ASN A 629 0.63 -47.79 15.37
N THR A 630 0.18 -46.90 16.25
CA THR A 630 -0.28 -45.55 15.86
C THR A 630 0.89 -44.62 15.58
N VAL A 631 1.91 -44.62 16.43
CA VAL A 631 3.18 -43.90 16.19
C VAL A 631 3.84 -44.40 14.91
N TRP A 632 3.77 -45.70 14.68
CA TRP A 632 4.26 -46.32 13.46
C TRP A 632 3.50 -45.89 12.22
N ASP A 633 2.17 -45.93 12.25
CA ASP A 633 1.33 -45.51 11.13
C ASP A 633 1.54 -44.02 10.83
N ALA A 634 1.73 -43.21 11.87
CA ALA A 634 2.13 -41.82 11.72
C ALA A 634 3.50 -41.72 11.03
N GLY A 635 4.52 -42.47 11.47
CA GLY A 635 5.85 -42.49 10.87
C GLY A 635 5.85 -42.96 9.40
N ALA A 636 5.12 -44.03 9.10
CA ALA A 636 4.93 -44.51 7.74
C ALA A 636 4.22 -43.47 6.87
N SER A 637 3.20 -42.80 7.40
CA SER A 637 2.49 -41.74 6.66
C SER A 637 3.37 -40.53 6.41
N VAL A 638 4.13 -40.09 7.41
CA VAL A 638 5.04 -38.95 7.31
C VAL A 638 6.15 -39.24 6.31
N LEU A 639 6.77 -40.43 6.35
CA LEU A 639 7.81 -40.84 5.40
C LEU A 639 7.26 -41.04 3.98
N ASP A 640 6.09 -41.66 3.83
CA ASP A 640 5.42 -41.81 2.52
C ASP A 640 5.06 -40.44 1.91
N THR A 641 4.71 -39.47 2.76
CA THR A 641 4.44 -38.09 2.34
C THR A 641 5.75 -37.37 2.00
N GLY A 642 6.80 -37.52 2.82
CA GLY A 642 8.13 -36.98 2.56
C GLY A 642 8.76 -37.51 1.28
N ALA A 643 8.59 -38.78 0.95
CA ALA A 643 9.09 -39.36 -0.30
C ALA A 643 8.48 -38.70 -1.55
N VAL A 644 7.31 -38.06 -1.43
CA VAL A 644 6.62 -37.38 -2.54
C VAL A 644 6.89 -35.88 -2.54
N TYR A 645 6.86 -35.23 -1.37
CA TYR A 645 6.86 -33.77 -1.25
C TYR A 645 8.17 -33.17 -0.70
N ALA A 646 9.03 -34.00 -0.10
CA ALA A 646 10.27 -33.61 0.58
C ALA A 646 11.40 -34.64 0.33
N ALA A 647 11.66 -34.98 -0.93
CA ALA A 647 12.51 -36.12 -1.30
C ALA A 647 13.95 -36.03 -0.77
N GLU A 648 14.55 -34.83 -0.78
CA GLU A 648 15.90 -34.60 -0.22
C GLU A 648 15.91 -34.91 1.28
N ALA A 649 14.97 -34.32 2.03
CA ALA A 649 14.86 -34.55 3.46
C ALA A 649 14.54 -36.01 3.81
N HIS A 650 13.65 -36.64 3.04
CA HIS A 650 13.36 -38.07 3.18
C HIS A 650 14.63 -38.93 2.99
N ASN A 651 15.47 -38.62 2.01
CA ASN A 651 16.70 -39.37 1.77
C ASN A 651 17.72 -39.17 2.89
N PHE A 652 17.86 -37.94 3.38
CA PHE A 652 18.74 -37.63 4.50
C PHE A 652 18.28 -38.34 5.79
N ILE A 653 17.00 -38.25 6.13
CA ILE A 653 16.39 -38.98 7.25
C ILE A 653 16.64 -40.49 7.11
N LYS A 654 16.42 -41.05 5.92
CA LYS A 654 16.67 -42.46 5.65
C LYS A 654 18.14 -42.84 5.89
N GLN A 655 19.08 -42.01 5.44
CA GLN A 655 20.51 -42.24 5.65
C GLN A 655 20.87 -42.18 7.13
N SER A 656 20.40 -41.16 7.86
CA SER A 656 20.61 -41.03 9.30
C SER A 656 20.07 -42.25 10.06
N LEU A 657 18.88 -42.72 9.70
CA LEU A 657 18.29 -43.95 10.24
C LEU A 657 19.20 -45.17 9.97
N GLU A 658 19.66 -45.35 8.73
CA GLU A 658 20.58 -46.44 8.37
C GLU A 658 21.91 -46.39 9.15
N ASP A 659 22.43 -45.19 9.41
CA ASP A 659 23.66 -44.98 10.16
C ASP A 659 23.48 -45.26 11.67
N GLN A 660 22.36 -44.84 12.27
CA GLN A 660 22.05 -45.17 13.67
C GLN A 660 21.84 -46.68 13.88
N VAL A 661 21.24 -47.32 12.89
CA VAL A 661 21.08 -48.77 12.82
C VAL A 661 22.46 -49.46 12.80
N ARG A 662 23.37 -49.02 11.93
CA ARG A 662 24.73 -49.56 11.86
C ARG A 662 25.52 -49.33 13.15
N ALA A 663 25.25 -48.22 13.84
CA ALA A 663 25.91 -47.86 15.10
C ALA A 663 25.37 -48.63 16.32
N GLY A 664 24.38 -49.52 16.16
CA GLY A 664 23.76 -50.25 17.27
C GLY A 664 22.96 -49.34 18.21
N ALA A 665 22.59 -48.14 17.76
CA ALA A 665 21.83 -47.14 18.54
C ALA A 665 20.31 -47.23 18.32
N GLY A 666 19.86 -48.11 17.43
CA GLY A 666 18.44 -48.42 17.26
C GLY A 666 18.07 -49.71 17.96
N TRP A 667 17.08 -49.68 18.86
CA TRP A 667 16.43 -50.92 19.29
C TRP A 667 15.73 -51.65 18.13
N TYR A 668 15.57 -50.97 16.98
CA TYR A 668 14.95 -51.52 15.80
C TYR A 668 15.81 -52.55 15.06
N LEU A 669 17.13 -52.59 15.21
CA LEU A 669 17.98 -53.50 14.41
C LEU A 669 19.23 -54.00 15.15
N SER A 670 19.08 -55.07 15.93
CA SER A 670 20.14 -56.09 16.06
C SER A 670 19.54 -57.47 15.81
N ASN A 671 20.05 -58.12 14.76
CA ASN A 671 19.82 -59.53 14.49
C ASN A 671 20.87 -60.28 15.32
N THR A 672 20.49 -60.83 16.47
CA THR A 672 21.28 -61.87 17.16
C THR A 672 20.41 -63.09 17.44
N THR A 673 20.37 -63.96 16.44
CA THR A 673 20.33 -65.43 16.53
C THR A 673 19.73 -66.07 17.79
N LYS A 674 18.39 -66.09 17.90
CA LYS A 674 17.54 -67.30 17.94
C LYS A 674 16.08 -66.89 18.21
N PRO A 675 15.11 -67.50 17.53
CA PRO A 675 13.69 -67.19 17.75
C PRO A 675 13.17 -67.83 19.06
N VAL A 676 12.19 -67.20 19.72
CA VAL A 676 11.63 -67.56 21.06
C VAL A 676 11.10 -69.00 21.14
N ASN A 677 10.73 -69.55 20.00
CA ASN A 677 10.34 -70.95 19.80
C ASN A 677 11.51 -71.96 19.93
N GLU A 678 12.73 -71.51 20.18
CA GLU A 678 13.88 -72.36 20.57
C GLU A 678 14.26 -72.23 22.06
N LEU A 679 13.49 -71.50 22.88
CA LEU A 679 13.59 -71.56 24.34
C LEU A 679 12.91 -72.85 24.84
N SER A 680 13.59 -73.58 25.72
CA SER A 680 13.00 -74.81 26.27
C SER A 680 11.87 -74.48 27.25
N PHE A 681 10.92 -75.40 27.40
CA PHE A 681 9.80 -75.26 28.34
C PHE A 681 10.29 -75.02 29.78
N ASP A 682 11.45 -75.58 30.14
CA ASP A 682 12.07 -75.43 31.46
C ASP A 682 12.62 -74.01 31.70
N ASP A 683 13.12 -73.32 30.65
CA ASP A 683 13.62 -71.93 30.73
C ASP A 683 12.49 -70.90 30.95
N VAL A 684 11.29 -71.21 30.46
CA VAL A 684 10.09 -70.36 30.59
C VAL A 684 9.40 -70.58 31.94
N THR A 685 9.40 -71.81 32.46
CA THR A 685 8.82 -72.12 33.78
C THR A 685 9.64 -71.60 34.96
N ASP A 686 10.97 -71.50 34.85
CA ASP A 686 11.79 -70.92 35.94
C ASP A 686 11.68 -69.38 36.01
N LEU A 687 11.36 -68.73 34.89
CA LEU A 687 11.17 -67.27 34.78
C LEU A 687 9.78 -66.81 35.22
N LEU A 688 8.73 -67.61 34.95
CA LEU A 688 7.35 -67.37 35.36
C LEU A 688 7.06 -67.89 36.78
N GLY A 689 7.70 -68.98 37.20
CA GLY A 689 7.49 -69.59 38.52
C GLY A 689 7.91 -68.71 39.69
N LYS A 690 8.91 -67.83 39.51
CA LYS A 690 9.35 -66.86 40.54
C LYS A 690 8.54 -65.56 40.59
N ALA A 691 7.72 -65.28 39.57
CA ALA A 691 6.91 -64.06 39.49
C ALA A 691 5.43 -64.27 39.90
N LEU A 692 4.98 -65.52 39.99
CA LEU A 692 3.58 -65.87 40.21
C LEU A 692 3.24 -66.38 41.63
N GLU A 693 4.21 -66.58 42.52
CA GLU A 693 3.94 -67.09 43.88
C GLU A 693 3.46 -66.04 44.91
N ASP A 694 3.58 -64.73 44.65
CA ASP A 694 3.21 -63.70 45.65
C ASP A 694 1.89 -62.95 45.37
N GLY A 695 1.14 -63.26 44.31
CA GLY A 695 0.20 -62.29 43.72
C GLY A 695 -1.29 -62.61 43.63
N VAL A 696 -1.79 -63.79 44.06
CA VAL A 696 -3.13 -64.25 43.62
C VAL A 696 -4.21 -64.30 44.71
N GLU A 697 -3.93 -64.05 46.00
CA GLU A 697 -4.94 -64.28 47.05
C GLU A 697 -5.74 -63.07 47.58
N SER A 698 -5.86 -61.94 46.87
CA SER A 698 -6.70 -60.81 47.37
C SER A 698 -7.64 -60.13 46.37
N LEU A 699 -7.80 -60.69 45.17
CA LEU A 699 -8.49 -60.00 44.06
C LEU A 699 -10.03 -59.87 44.19
N SER A 700 -10.69 -60.61 45.09
CA SER A 700 -12.15 -60.52 45.24
C SER A 700 -12.63 -59.49 46.27
N ASP A 701 -11.80 -59.09 47.23
CA ASP A 701 -12.20 -58.22 48.35
C ASP A 701 -11.83 -56.73 48.17
N LEU A 702 -11.18 -56.39 47.04
CA LEU A 702 -10.65 -55.03 46.77
C LEU A 702 -11.48 -54.22 45.77
N MET A 703 -12.65 -54.70 45.36
CA MET A 703 -13.59 -53.93 44.56
C MET A 703 -14.51 -53.12 45.46
N LEU A 704 -14.06 -51.95 45.93
CA LEU A 704 -14.89 -50.75 46.22
C LEU A 704 -14.01 -49.59 46.72
N ASP A 705 -14.15 -48.45 46.03
CA ASP A 705 -13.81 -47.08 46.45
C ASP A 705 -12.32 -46.67 46.53
N ASN A 706 -11.79 -45.90 45.55
CA ASN A 706 -10.40 -45.39 45.61
C ASN A 706 -10.06 -44.17 44.70
N GLY A 707 -11.02 -43.28 44.42
CA GLY A 707 -10.75 -42.05 43.64
C GLY A 707 -9.82 -41.03 44.34
N GLU A 708 -9.87 -40.95 45.67
CA GLU A 708 -9.11 -39.96 46.46
C GLU A 708 -7.60 -40.23 46.51
N ARG A 709 -7.18 -41.51 46.57
CA ARG A 709 -5.76 -41.87 46.66
C ARG A 709 -5.02 -41.69 45.33
N LEU A 710 -5.74 -41.89 44.22
CA LEU A 710 -5.27 -41.53 42.87
C LEU A 710 -5.13 -40.01 42.74
N LYS A 711 -6.12 -39.25 43.25
CA LYS A 711 -6.08 -37.78 43.31
C LYS A 711 -4.86 -37.29 44.08
N GLU A 712 -4.57 -37.85 45.26
CA GLU A 712 -3.41 -37.49 46.09
C GLU A 712 -2.07 -37.71 45.37
N LYS A 713 -1.87 -38.87 44.72
CA LYS A 713 -0.63 -39.17 43.99
C LYS A 713 -0.41 -38.33 42.74
N LEU A 714 -1.48 -38.02 42.01
CA LEU A 714 -1.41 -37.14 40.85
C LEU A 714 -1.15 -35.69 41.29
N ILE A 715 -1.81 -35.21 42.34
CA ILE A 715 -1.50 -33.91 42.96
C ILE A 715 -0.03 -33.87 43.39
N GLU A 716 0.49 -34.94 44.01
CA GLU A 716 1.89 -35.05 44.41
C GLU A 716 2.87 -35.06 43.21
N PHE A 717 2.51 -35.69 42.09
CA PHE A 717 3.32 -35.73 40.87
C PHE A 717 3.32 -34.39 40.10
N TYR A 718 2.23 -33.63 40.21
CA TYR A 718 2.07 -32.30 39.61
C TYR A 718 2.30 -31.16 40.62
N ASP A 719 2.99 -31.43 41.73
CA ASP A 719 3.39 -30.43 42.74
C ASP A 719 2.23 -29.58 43.32
N GLY A 720 1.09 -30.21 43.60
CA GLY A 720 -0.03 -29.61 44.32
C GLY A 720 -1.24 -29.17 43.48
N ALA A 721 -1.24 -29.35 42.17
CA ALA A 721 -2.32 -28.88 41.29
C ALA A 721 -3.56 -29.81 41.30
N GLU A 722 -4.69 -29.38 41.88
CA GLU A 722 -5.95 -30.17 41.88
C GLU A 722 -6.47 -30.50 40.46
N ASP A 723 -6.23 -29.62 39.48
CA ASP A 723 -6.64 -29.81 38.07
C ASP A 723 -5.81 -30.88 37.33
N ALA A 724 -4.71 -31.34 37.92
CA ALA A 724 -3.80 -32.30 37.28
C ALA A 724 -4.42 -33.67 37.00
N VAL A 725 -5.36 -34.09 37.85
CA VAL A 725 -6.04 -35.39 37.73
C VAL A 725 -6.96 -35.39 36.53
N GLU A 726 -7.73 -34.32 36.37
CA GLU A 726 -8.67 -34.18 35.25
C GLU A 726 -7.89 -34.02 33.93
N ARG A 727 -6.80 -33.25 33.94
CA ARG A 727 -5.90 -33.14 32.78
C ARG A 727 -5.33 -34.49 32.35
N ALA A 728 -4.83 -35.29 33.30
CA ALA A 728 -4.32 -36.63 33.02
C ALA A 728 -5.40 -37.55 32.44
N ARG A 729 -6.64 -37.45 32.96
CA ARG A 729 -7.81 -38.17 32.44
C ARG A 729 -8.16 -37.78 31.01
N LEU A 730 -8.15 -36.48 30.71
CA LEU A 730 -8.45 -35.98 29.37
C LEU A 730 -7.37 -36.35 28.37
N ILE A 731 -6.09 -36.33 28.77
CA ILE A 731 -4.98 -36.85 27.95
C ILE A 731 -5.18 -38.34 27.65
N ALA A 732 -5.60 -39.14 28.64
CA ALA A 732 -5.94 -40.55 28.45
C ALA A 732 -7.14 -40.73 27.50
N LYS A 733 -8.19 -39.91 27.63
CA LYS A 733 -9.37 -39.93 26.75
C LYS A 733 -9.01 -39.64 25.30
N TYR A 734 -8.16 -38.64 25.05
CA TYR A 734 -7.81 -38.15 23.71
C TYR A 734 -6.48 -38.71 23.15
N HIS A 735 -5.94 -39.77 23.75
CA HIS A 735 -4.59 -40.27 23.40
C HIS A 735 -4.42 -40.61 21.91
N GLU A 736 -5.40 -41.25 21.27
CA GLU A 736 -5.33 -41.58 19.83
C GLU A 736 -5.25 -40.31 18.96
N GLU A 737 -6.01 -39.27 19.31
CA GLU A 737 -6.01 -37.99 18.60
C GLU A 737 -4.68 -37.26 18.78
N ILE A 738 -4.12 -37.27 20.00
CA ILE A 738 -2.80 -36.68 20.33
C ILE A 738 -1.70 -37.34 19.51
N ILE A 739 -1.68 -38.67 19.42
CA ILE A 739 -0.63 -39.42 18.71
C ILE A 739 -0.76 -39.24 17.19
N ALA A 740 -1.96 -38.98 16.67
CA ALA A 740 -2.19 -38.72 15.25
C ALA A 740 -1.71 -37.33 14.79
N LEU A 741 -1.41 -36.40 15.69
CA LEU A 741 -1.04 -35.02 15.35
C LEU A 741 0.15 -34.87 14.38
N PRO A 742 1.28 -35.60 14.54
CA PRO A 742 2.40 -35.51 13.60
C PRO A 742 1.99 -35.90 12.17
N LYS A 743 1.07 -36.85 12.03
CA LYS A 743 0.51 -37.22 10.72
C LYS A 743 -0.30 -36.08 10.12
N TYR A 744 -1.19 -35.45 10.90
CA TYR A 744 -2.00 -34.34 10.38
C TYR A 744 -1.15 -33.14 9.95
N ILE A 745 -0.07 -32.84 10.67
CA ILE A 745 0.90 -31.80 10.29
C ILE A 745 1.60 -32.17 8.97
N ALA A 746 2.12 -33.39 8.85
CA ALA A 746 2.79 -33.82 7.63
C ALA A 746 1.85 -33.85 6.43
N GLU A 747 0.59 -34.28 6.62
CA GLU A 747 -0.43 -34.31 5.57
C GLU A 747 -1.01 -32.92 5.24
N ASN A 748 -0.62 -31.86 5.96
CA ASN A 748 -1.21 -30.52 5.85
C ASN A 748 -2.74 -30.55 6.03
N ASP A 749 -3.22 -31.34 7.00
CA ASP A 749 -4.65 -31.47 7.31
C ASP A 749 -5.08 -30.39 8.31
N ALA A 750 -5.15 -29.15 7.83
CA ALA A 750 -5.50 -27.98 8.64
C ALA A 750 -6.84 -28.17 9.38
N ARG A 751 -7.83 -28.81 8.76
CA ARG A 751 -9.15 -29.05 9.38
C ARG A 751 -9.08 -30.06 10.52
N ALA A 752 -8.30 -31.14 10.40
CA ALA A 752 -8.12 -32.10 11.49
C ALA A 752 -7.38 -31.48 12.68
N LEU A 753 -6.33 -30.70 12.41
CA LEU A 753 -5.57 -29.97 13.44
C LEU A 753 -6.44 -28.94 14.16
N GLN A 754 -7.22 -28.17 13.40
CA GLN A 754 -8.19 -27.24 13.95
C GLN A 754 -9.23 -27.94 14.81
N THR A 755 -9.80 -29.05 14.34
CA THR A 755 -10.80 -29.81 15.12
C THR A 755 -10.20 -30.25 16.45
N PHE A 756 -8.97 -30.76 16.46
CA PHE A 756 -8.28 -31.13 17.70
C PHE A 756 -8.06 -29.92 18.62
N ILE A 757 -7.58 -28.78 18.08
CA ILE A 757 -7.33 -27.56 18.85
C ILE A 757 -8.62 -27.01 19.46
N ASP A 758 -9.72 -26.98 18.70
CA ASP A 758 -10.99 -26.42 19.13
C ASP A 758 -11.86 -27.39 19.97
N THR A 759 -11.45 -28.66 20.09
CA THR A 759 -12.16 -29.67 20.90
C THR A 759 -11.26 -30.26 21.98
N ALA A 760 -10.46 -31.26 21.64
CA ALA A 760 -9.61 -31.99 22.57
C ALA A 760 -8.67 -31.08 23.36
N LEU A 761 -7.97 -30.14 22.71
CA LEU A 761 -7.05 -29.24 23.41
C LEU A 761 -7.78 -28.27 24.34
N ARG A 762 -8.92 -27.69 23.94
CA ARG A 762 -9.72 -26.80 24.80
C ARG A 762 -10.23 -27.52 26.05
N GLU A 763 -10.51 -28.82 25.96
CA GLU A 763 -10.84 -29.64 27.13
C GLU A 763 -9.60 -29.96 27.97
N ILE A 764 -8.51 -30.46 27.36
CA ILE A 764 -7.29 -30.89 28.07
C ILE A 764 -6.59 -29.72 28.77
N ALA A 765 -6.51 -28.59 28.08
CA ALA A 765 -5.66 -27.45 28.44
C ALA A 765 -6.23 -26.14 27.82
N PRO A 766 -7.32 -25.60 28.36
CA PRO A 766 -7.93 -24.36 27.85
C PRO A 766 -6.94 -23.19 27.83
N GLU A 767 -6.00 -23.15 28.76
CA GLU A 767 -4.92 -22.16 28.82
C GLU A 767 -3.95 -22.28 27.64
N TRP A 768 -3.68 -23.50 27.15
CA TRP A 768 -2.82 -23.72 25.99
C TRP A 768 -3.53 -23.42 24.67
N ALA A 769 -4.82 -23.73 24.57
CA ALA A 769 -5.63 -23.32 23.42
C ALA A 769 -5.70 -21.80 23.29
N LYS A 770 -5.88 -21.09 24.42
CA LYS A 770 -5.89 -19.62 24.45
C LYS A 770 -4.54 -19.02 24.04
N GLU A 771 -3.43 -19.67 24.39
CA GLU A 771 -2.10 -19.22 23.98
C GLU A 771 -1.92 -19.22 22.44
N ILE A 772 -2.55 -20.15 21.72
CA ILE A 772 -2.56 -20.15 20.26
C ILE A 772 -3.30 -18.92 19.71
N ASP A 773 -4.43 -18.57 20.34
CA ASP A 773 -5.24 -17.40 19.97
C ASP A 773 -4.50 -16.07 20.26
N ASP A 774 -3.82 -15.98 21.41
CA ASP A 774 -3.21 -14.74 21.92
C ASP A 774 -1.82 -14.43 21.33
N THR A 775 -1.04 -15.44 20.93
CA THR A 775 0.36 -15.24 20.49
C THR A 775 0.49 -14.64 19.09
N GLY A 776 -0.55 -14.72 18.27
CA GLY A 776 -0.50 -14.29 16.87
C GLY A 776 0.46 -15.08 15.99
N ALA A 777 0.89 -16.25 16.46
CA ALA A 777 1.84 -17.14 15.80
C ALA A 777 1.19 -17.97 14.67
N LEU A 778 -0.13 -18.15 14.72
CA LEU A 778 -0.89 -19.01 13.83
C LEU A 778 -0.66 -18.72 12.32
N PRO A 779 -0.68 -17.45 11.81
CA PRO A 779 -0.38 -17.16 10.41
C PRO A 779 0.98 -17.67 9.91
N LYS A 780 1.99 -17.59 10.77
CA LYS A 780 3.35 -18.05 10.46
C LYS A 780 3.44 -19.58 10.55
N ALA A 781 2.77 -20.19 11.53
CA ALA A 781 2.64 -21.64 11.63
C ALA A 781 1.99 -22.23 10.37
N MET A 782 0.92 -21.61 9.87
CA MET A 782 0.25 -21.99 8.62
C MET A 782 1.19 -21.87 7.41
N ALA A 783 2.07 -20.86 7.37
CA ALA A 783 3.06 -20.71 6.31
C ALA A 783 4.05 -21.90 6.29
N VAL A 784 4.57 -22.27 7.47
CA VAL A 784 5.45 -23.44 7.65
C VAL A 784 4.73 -24.74 7.32
N MET A 785 3.47 -24.88 7.72
CA MET A 785 2.67 -26.07 7.42
C MET A 785 2.41 -26.25 5.94
N ARG A 786 2.21 -25.17 5.17
CA ARG A 786 2.06 -25.24 3.71
C ARG A 786 3.38 -25.54 3.00
N ASP A 787 4.51 -25.18 3.63
CA ASP A 787 5.83 -25.43 3.07
C ASP A 787 6.03 -26.93 2.77
N PRO A 788 6.34 -27.32 1.50
CA PRO A 788 6.38 -28.73 1.11
C PRO A 788 7.34 -29.62 1.90
N SER A 789 8.37 -29.05 2.52
CA SER A 789 9.41 -29.82 3.22
C SER A 789 9.37 -29.60 4.74
N SER A 790 9.24 -28.36 5.21
CA SER A 790 9.58 -28.03 6.60
C SER A 790 8.72 -28.73 7.64
N ALA A 791 7.40 -28.68 7.48
CA ALA A 791 6.48 -29.35 8.40
C ALA A 791 6.62 -30.88 8.36
N ILE A 792 6.87 -31.45 7.18
CA ILE A 792 7.11 -32.89 7.03
C ILE A 792 8.40 -33.30 7.76
N THR A 793 9.50 -32.57 7.54
CA THR A 793 10.78 -32.84 8.19
C THR A 793 10.65 -32.75 9.70
N TYR A 794 10.02 -31.69 10.21
CA TYR A 794 9.75 -31.54 11.64
C TYR A 794 8.92 -32.72 12.19
N SER A 795 7.78 -33.03 11.57
CA SER A 795 6.94 -34.16 12.00
C SER A 795 7.66 -35.51 11.92
N ALA A 796 8.54 -35.71 10.93
CA ALA A 796 9.31 -36.94 10.78
C ALA A 796 10.26 -37.11 11.96
N TYR A 797 11.00 -36.07 12.30
CA TYR A 797 11.92 -36.09 13.44
C TYR A 797 11.19 -36.17 14.78
N VAL A 798 10.02 -35.55 14.95
CA VAL A 798 9.17 -35.76 16.14
C VAL A 798 8.83 -37.24 16.30
N VAL A 799 8.35 -37.91 15.24
CA VAL A 799 8.04 -39.35 15.29
C VAL A 799 9.29 -40.18 15.56
N LEU A 800 10.42 -39.86 14.93
CA LEU A 800 11.69 -40.57 15.15
C LEU A 800 12.23 -40.40 16.57
N ILE A 801 12.09 -39.23 17.17
CA ILE A 801 12.48 -38.98 18.57
C ILE A 801 11.58 -39.76 19.52
N LEU A 802 10.26 -39.77 19.28
CA LEU A 802 9.32 -40.55 20.08
C LEU A 802 9.61 -42.06 19.98
N ASP A 803 9.93 -42.55 18.78
CA ASP A 803 10.31 -43.96 18.53
C ASP A 803 11.67 -44.30 19.17
N ALA A 804 12.59 -43.33 19.26
CA ALA A 804 13.90 -43.53 19.87
C ALA A 804 13.87 -43.63 21.40
N ILE A 805 12.78 -43.23 22.06
CA ILE A 805 12.63 -43.28 23.53
C ILE A 805 11.79 -44.50 23.92
N PRO A 806 12.41 -45.53 24.53
CA PRO A 806 11.72 -46.76 24.88
C PRO A 806 10.66 -46.56 25.98
N PRO A 807 9.54 -47.32 25.98
CA PRO A 807 8.49 -47.22 27.02
C PRO A 807 9.01 -47.37 28.46
N ASN A 808 9.97 -48.24 28.68
CA ASN A 808 10.60 -48.46 29.99
C ASN A 808 11.40 -47.25 30.50
N PHE A 809 11.79 -46.29 29.65
CA PHE A 809 12.38 -45.03 30.11
C PHE A 809 11.36 -44.21 30.91
N TYR A 810 10.16 -44.05 30.36
CA TYR A 810 9.09 -43.30 31.00
C TYR A 810 8.65 -43.96 32.30
N THR A 811 8.52 -45.29 32.32
CA THR A 811 8.14 -45.99 33.55
C THR A 811 9.26 -46.07 34.58
N TYR A 812 10.53 -46.08 34.16
CA TYR A 812 11.66 -46.06 35.08
C TYR A 812 11.74 -44.77 35.92
N TYR A 813 11.38 -43.63 35.32
CA TYR A 813 11.42 -42.33 35.98
C TYR A 813 10.08 -41.88 36.57
N GLY A 814 8.98 -42.13 35.86
CA GLY A 814 7.64 -41.70 36.25
C GLY A 814 6.77 -42.79 36.89
N GLY A 815 7.28 -44.02 37.05
CA GLY A 815 6.47 -45.17 37.44
C GLY A 815 5.28 -45.35 36.50
N LYS A 816 4.10 -45.67 37.04
CA LYS A 816 2.86 -45.67 36.25
C LYS A 816 2.58 -44.27 35.65
N LEU A 817 2.91 -43.15 36.29
CA LEU A 817 2.64 -41.82 35.73
C LEU A 817 3.52 -41.42 34.53
N GLY A 818 4.52 -42.23 34.18
CA GLY A 818 5.40 -41.96 33.03
C GLY A 818 4.69 -41.88 31.68
N ILE A 819 3.58 -42.59 31.48
CA ILE A 819 2.86 -42.58 30.19
C ILE A 819 2.24 -41.22 29.85
N TYR A 820 1.78 -40.46 30.84
CA TYR A 820 1.23 -39.12 30.61
C TYR A 820 2.29 -38.16 30.13
N VAL A 821 3.51 -38.30 30.64
CA VAL A 821 4.65 -37.48 30.23
C VAL A 821 4.94 -37.68 28.75
N LEU A 822 4.83 -38.91 28.23
CA LEU A 822 4.97 -39.19 26.80
C LEU A 822 3.90 -38.46 25.96
N LEU A 823 2.61 -38.57 26.32
CA LEU A 823 1.54 -37.91 25.58
C LEU A 823 1.62 -36.37 25.69
N GLU A 824 2.05 -35.86 26.84
CA GLU A 824 2.28 -34.44 27.06
C GLU A 824 3.46 -33.91 26.23
N VAL A 825 4.52 -34.72 26.03
CA VAL A 825 5.61 -34.38 25.11
C VAL A 825 5.08 -34.24 23.68
N VAL A 826 4.28 -35.19 23.19
CA VAL A 826 3.68 -35.11 21.84
C VAL A 826 2.85 -33.85 21.70
N LEU A 827 1.99 -33.58 22.69
CA LEU A 827 1.15 -32.39 22.73
C LEU A 827 1.99 -31.10 22.73
N ASN A 828 3.02 -31.02 23.57
CA ASN A 828 3.94 -29.87 23.65
C ASN A 828 4.69 -29.61 22.34
N LEU A 829 5.19 -30.66 21.68
CA LEU A 829 5.92 -30.55 20.41
C LEU A 829 5.00 -30.11 19.26
N VAL A 830 3.73 -30.48 19.29
CA VAL A 830 2.73 -30.06 18.30
C VAL A 830 2.31 -28.62 18.55
N LEU A 831 1.96 -28.28 19.80
CA LEU A 831 1.56 -26.93 20.18
C LEU A 831 2.66 -25.91 19.90
N GLY A 832 3.92 -26.30 20.07
CA GLY A 832 5.04 -25.43 19.77
C GLY A 832 5.11 -24.94 18.34
N LEU A 833 4.61 -25.72 17.38
CA LEU A 833 4.50 -25.26 15.99
C LEU A 833 3.46 -24.14 15.85
N PHE A 834 2.35 -24.22 16.58
CA PHE A 834 1.24 -23.26 16.52
C PHE A 834 1.46 -22.01 17.37
N THR A 835 2.23 -22.11 18.45
CA THR A 835 2.62 -20.98 19.29
C THR A 835 3.99 -20.40 18.93
N LEU A 836 4.66 -20.95 17.90
CA LEU A 836 6.04 -20.64 17.52
C LEU A 836 7.02 -20.67 18.71
N GLY A 837 6.85 -21.65 19.60
CA GLY A 837 7.73 -21.85 20.75
C GLY A 837 7.35 -21.02 21.99
N ALA A 838 6.38 -20.11 21.91
CA ALA A 838 5.85 -19.44 23.10
C ALA A 838 5.30 -20.51 24.07
N GLY A 839 5.62 -20.35 25.36
CA GLY A 839 5.23 -21.27 26.44
C GLY A 839 5.87 -22.68 26.39
N VAL A 840 6.40 -23.11 25.24
CA VAL A 840 6.92 -24.48 25.03
C VAL A 840 8.11 -24.76 25.90
N ALA A 841 9.08 -23.85 26.00
CA ALA A 841 10.27 -24.05 26.84
C ALA A 841 9.92 -24.26 28.32
N ALA A 842 8.94 -23.51 28.83
CA ALA A 842 8.46 -23.65 30.21
C ALA A 842 7.74 -24.98 30.40
N ARG A 843 6.87 -25.38 29.46
CA ARG A 843 6.19 -26.69 29.47
C ARG A 843 7.17 -27.84 29.36
N ALA A 844 8.16 -27.74 28.47
CA ALA A 844 9.25 -28.71 28.29
C ALA A 844 10.07 -28.87 29.57
N THR A 845 10.46 -27.76 30.20
CA THR A 845 11.20 -27.77 31.47
C THR A 845 10.37 -28.41 32.58
N SER A 846 9.08 -28.06 32.68
CA SER A 846 8.14 -28.64 33.64
C SER A 846 7.96 -30.15 33.41
N THR A 847 7.84 -30.57 32.16
CA THR A 847 7.70 -31.98 31.73
C THR A 847 8.95 -32.79 32.07
N ALA A 848 10.13 -32.24 31.80
CA ALA A 848 11.40 -32.86 32.16
C ALA A 848 11.57 -32.95 33.69
N ALA A 849 11.28 -31.87 34.41
CA ALA A 849 11.37 -31.82 35.87
C ALA A 849 10.49 -32.87 36.57
N ARG A 850 9.29 -33.16 36.04
CA ARG A 850 8.40 -34.21 36.57
C ARG A 850 9.04 -35.61 36.55
N LEU A 851 9.92 -35.89 35.59
CA LEU A 851 10.68 -37.14 35.56
C LEU A 851 11.88 -37.16 36.51
N VAL A 852 12.38 -35.99 36.94
CA VAL A 852 13.53 -35.87 37.85
C VAL A 852 13.15 -36.09 39.32
N VAL A 853 11.96 -35.65 39.74
CA VAL A 853 11.68 -35.37 41.16
C VAL A 853 11.46 -36.59 42.05
N LYS A 854 11.09 -37.79 41.58
CA LYS A 854 10.85 -38.95 42.48
C LYS A 854 11.25 -40.30 41.91
N GLY A 855 12.51 -40.69 42.12
CA GLY A 855 12.96 -42.07 41.91
C GLY A 855 13.45 -42.72 43.21
N LYS A 856 12.58 -43.39 43.96
CA LYS A 856 13.02 -44.55 44.74
C LYS A 856 13.03 -45.73 43.78
N ARG A 857 14.23 -46.17 43.40
CA ARG A 857 14.45 -47.11 42.29
C ARG A 857 14.67 -48.52 42.83
N ALA A 858 13.93 -49.50 42.35
CA ALA A 858 14.14 -50.91 42.70
C ALA A 858 15.46 -51.47 42.10
N LYS A 859 15.89 -50.99 40.91
CA LYS A 859 17.15 -51.39 40.24
C LYS A 859 17.85 -50.22 39.53
N GLN A 860 19.19 -50.18 39.56
CA GLN A 860 19.99 -49.14 38.90
C GLN A 860 20.33 -49.53 37.44
N ILE A 861 20.00 -48.66 36.47
CA ILE A 861 20.43 -48.78 35.06
C ILE A 861 21.63 -47.85 34.84
N ALA A 862 22.73 -48.39 34.32
CA ALA A 862 23.92 -47.60 33.99
C ALA A 862 23.61 -46.61 32.85
N GLY A 863 23.97 -45.34 33.03
CA GLY A 863 23.70 -44.29 32.04
C GLY A 863 22.29 -43.68 32.10
N ALA A 864 21.43 -44.10 33.05
CA ALA A 864 20.08 -43.59 33.16
C ALA A 864 20.02 -42.06 33.31
N GLN A 865 20.85 -41.47 34.20
CA GLN A 865 20.86 -40.02 34.42
C GLN A 865 21.22 -39.26 33.15
N LYS A 866 22.19 -39.74 32.39
CA LYS A 866 22.56 -39.16 31.09
C LYS A 866 21.39 -39.19 30.11
N ALA A 867 20.60 -40.27 30.09
CA ALA A 867 19.40 -40.35 29.26
C ALA A 867 18.33 -39.33 29.66
N LEU A 868 18.14 -39.11 30.97
CA LEU A 868 17.22 -38.10 31.50
C LEU A 868 17.67 -36.67 31.16
N ASP A 869 18.97 -36.39 31.34
CA ASP A 869 19.54 -35.08 31.01
C ASP A 869 19.40 -34.79 29.51
N THR A 870 19.75 -35.76 28.65
CA THR A 870 19.57 -35.65 27.18
C THR A 870 18.10 -35.53 26.77
N PHE A 871 17.17 -36.15 27.48
CA PHE A 871 15.73 -35.95 27.24
C PHE A 871 15.30 -34.51 27.53
N GLY A 872 15.75 -33.93 28.64
CA GLY A 872 15.49 -32.52 28.96
C GLY A 872 16.10 -31.56 27.92
N GLU A 873 17.36 -31.79 27.55
CA GLU A 873 18.06 -31.04 26.49
C GLU A 873 17.37 -31.14 25.14
N THR A 874 16.83 -32.32 24.80
CA THR A 874 16.07 -32.54 23.57
C THR A 874 14.82 -31.66 23.51
N LEU A 875 14.04 -31.59 24.60
CA LEU A 875 12.83 -30.76 24.63
C LEU A 875 13.16 -29.26 24.54
N ASP A 876 14.24 -28.81 25.18
CA ASP A 876 14.72 -27.43 25.08
C ASP A 876 15.20 -27.09 23.65
N GLU A 877 15.98 -27.97 23.02
CA GLU A 877 16.47 -27.76 21.65
C GLU A 877 15.35 -27.79 20.61
N MET A 878 14.36 -28.68 20.78
CA MET A 878 13.14 -28.69 19.96
C MET A 878 12.34 -27.38 20.12
N SER A 879 12.31 -26.79 21.32
CA SER A 879 11.72 -25.47 21.53
C SER A 879 12.48 -24.37 20.79
N LYS A 880 13.82 -24.43 20.74
CA LYS A 880 14.65 -23.45 20.01
C LYS A 880 14.50 -23.56 18.50
N ILE A 881 14.26 -24.75 17.96
CA ILE A 881 13.99 -24.96 16.53
C ILE A 881 12.72 -24.23 16.08
N MET A 882 11.78 -23.93 16.98
CA MET A 882 10.60 -23.11 16.66
C MET A 882 10.97 -21.69 16.20
N GLY A 883 12.03 -21.10 16.76
CA GLY A 883 12.53 -19.80 16.31
C GLY A 883 13.11 -19.84 14.88
N ASP A 884 13.73 -20.96 14.49
CA ASP A 884 14.19 -21.14 13.11
C ASP A 884 13.01 -21.31 12.14
N LEU A 885 11.94 -22.01 12.57
CA LEU A 885 10.71 -22.17 11.79
C LEU A 885 9.96 -20.83 11.65
N GLU A 886 9.96 -19.99 12.68
CA GLU A 886 9.46 -18.62 12.58
C GLU A 886 10.26 -17.81 11.56
N GLY A 887 11.60 -17.82 11.67
CA GLY A 887 12.48 -17.14 10.71
C GLY A 887 12.41 -17.72 9.30
N LEU A 888 11.94 -18.96 9.13
CA LEU A 888 11.58 -19.52 7.84
C LEU A 888 10.23 -18.96 7.34
N ALA A 889 9.22 -18.87 8.21
CA ALA A 889 7.90 -18.31 7.86
C ALA A 889 8.01 -16.88 7.30
N ASP A 890 8.85 -16.05 7.92
CA ASP A 890 9.12 -14.67 7.45
C ASP A 890 9.75 -14.66 6.03
N LYS A 891 10.53 -15.67 5.66
CA LYS A 891 11.07 -15.82 4.30
C LYS A 891 10.02 -16.36 3.33
N LEU A 892 9.13 -17.26 3.80
CA LEU A 892 8.04 -17.81 2.99
C LEU A 892 7.01 -16.74 2.61
N ALA A 893 6.78 -15.76 3.49
CA ALA A 893 5.96 -14.56 3.22
C ALA A 893 6.42 -13.76 2.00
N LYS A 894 7.71 -13.84 1.66
CA LYS A 894 8.37 -13.12 0.55
C LYS A 894 8.51 -13.97 -0.71
N ARG A 895 7.96 -15.18 -0.71
CA ARG A 895 8.00 -16.09 -1.85
C ARG A 895 7.03 -15.62 -2.93
N LYS A 896 7.30 -15.95 -4.20
CA LYS A 896 6.35 -15.71 -5.29
C LYS A 896 5.05 -16.46 -5.03
N GLY A 897 3.93 -15.76 -5.18
CA GLY A 897 2.60 -16.31 -4.94
C GLY A 897 1.67 -16.13 -6.13
N ASP A 898 0.38 -16.26 -5.83
CA ASP A 898 -0.68 -16.21 -6.81
C ASP A 898 -1.08 -14.77 -7.20
N THR A 899 -1.80 -14.67 -8.32
CA THR A 899 -2.40 -13.42 -8.80
C THR A 899 -3.91 -13.40 -8.53
N ILE A 900 -4.45 -12.21 -8.27
CA ILE A 900 -5.87 -11.90 -8.07
C ILE A 900 -6.25 -10.80 -9.05
N LYS A 901 -7.45 -10.89 -9.60
CA LYS A 901 -8.00 -9.87 -10.50
C LYS A 901 -9.42 -9.54 -10.08
N GLY A 902 -9.78 -8.27 -10.17
CA GLY A 902 -11.15 -7.82 -9.97
C GLY A 902 -11.32 -6.36 -10.34
N ARG A 903 -12.41 -5.75 -9.89
CA ARG A 903 -12.72 -4.35 -10.16
C ARG A 903 -12.30 -3.50 -8.97
N ALA A 904 -12.29 -2.18 -9.15
CA ALA A 904 -12.18 -1.27 -8.03
C ALA A 904 -13.55 -1.08 -7.33
N ASN A 905 -13.54 -0.32 -6.23
CA ASN A 905 -14.61 -0.10 -5.26
C ASN A 905 -15.12 -1.38 -4.58
N MET A 906 -14.21 -2.29 -4.25
CA MET A 906 -14.55 -3.54 -3.57
C MET A 906 -13.35 -4.14 -2.83
N THR A 907 -13.65 -5.11 -1.98
CA THR A 907 -12.64 -6.03 -1.46
C THR A 907 -12.34 -7.14 -2.47
N LEU A 908 -11.08 -7.28 -2.86
CA LEU A 908 -10.55 -8.42 -3.60
C LEU A 908 -10.03 -9.46 -2.61
N SER A 909 -10.86 -10.46 -2.36
CA SER A 909 -10.55 -11.57 -1.47
C SER A 909 -10.00 -12.77 -2.22
N LYS A 910 -8.95 -13.40 -1.68
CA LYS A 910 -8.48 -14.70 -2.16
C LYS A 910 -8.11 -15.61 -1.00
N GLU A 911 -8.71 -16.81 -1.07
CA GLU A 911 -8.30 -17.95 -0.27
C GLU A 911 -7.01 -18.55 -0.81
N VAL A 912 -6.07 -18.75 0.10
CA VAL A 912 -4.79 -19.38 -0.16
C VAL A 912 -4.92 -20.86 0.18
N GLU A 913 -5.10 -21.69 -0.84
CA GLU A 913 -5.41 -23.11 -0.69
C GLU A 913 -4.34 -23.89 0.10
N SER A 914 -4.79 -24.59 1.15
CA SER A 914 -4.01 -25.55 1.93
C SER A 914 -4.23 -26.96 1.36
N LYS A 915 -3.59 -27.28 0.23
CA LYS A 915 -3.75 -28.60 -0.39
C LYS A 915 -3.27 -29.71 0.56
N LYS A 916 -4.18 -30.60 0.95
CA LYS A 916 -3.83 -31.84 1.68
C LYS A 916 -2.84 -32.65 0.87
N ARG A 917 -1.75 -33.08 1.52
CA ARG A 917 -0.73 -33.93 0.93
C ARG A 917 -1.19 -35.38 0.97
N LYS A 918 -0.90 -36.11 -0.11
CA LYS A 918 -1.22 -37.55 -0.20
C LYS A 918 0.07 -38.34 -0.36
N GLY A 919 0.51 -38.98 0.72
CA GLY A 919 1.60 -39.94 0.68
C GLY A 919 1.30 -41.11 -0.25
N LYS A 920 2.37 -41.70 -0.81
CA LYS A 920 2.30 -42.94 -1.59
C LYS A 920 3.24 -43.95 -0.95
N CYS A 921 2.81 -45.21 -0.86
CA CYS A 921 3.65 -46.28 -0.35
C CYS A 921 5.02 -46.27 -1.07
N THR A 922 6.10 -46.07 -0.32
CA THR A 922 7.46 -46.01 -0.85
C THR A 922 7.87 -47.30 -1.58
N VAL A 923 7.29 -48.45 -1.23
CA VAL A 923 7.56 -49.77 -1.83
C VAL A 923 6.83 -49.95 -3.17
N CYS A 924 5.50 -49.86 -3.20
CA CYS A 924 4.70 -50.19 -4.39
C CYS A 924 4.10 -48.98 -5.12
N LYS A 925 4.31 -47.76 -4.60
CA LYS A 925 3.80 -46.48 -5.12
C LYS A 925 2.26 -46.34 -5.14
N SER A 926 1.54 -47.26 -4.51
CA SER A 926 0.09 -47.20 -4.34
C SER A 926 -0.32 -46.06 -3.38
N SER A 927 -1.45 -45.41 -3.68
CA SER A 927 -2.12 -44.46 -2.78
C SER A 927 -3.22 -45.12 -1.93
N LYS A 928 -3.46 -46.43 -2.09
CA LYS A 928 -4.52 -47.17 -1.40
C LYS A 928 -4.11 -47.68 -0.01
N HIS A 929 -2.82 -47.73 0.28
CA HIS A 929 -2.28 -48.15 1.57
C HIS A 929 -0.97 -47.40 1.84
N ARG A 930 -0.52 -47.42 3.10
CA ARG A 930 0.79 -46.91 3.52
C ARG A 930 1.86 -47.98 3.41
N THR A 931 3.14 -47.59 3.45
CA THR A 931 4.25 -48.54 3.47
C THR A 931 4.15 -49.46 4.69
N PRO A 932 3.90 -50.77 4.49
CA PRO A 932 4.01 -51.72 5.57
C PRO A 932 5.50 -51.88 5.91
N LYS A 933 5.90 -51.91 7.18
CA LYS A 933 7.10 -52.69 7.54
C LYS A 933 6.69 -53.92 8.35
N LEU A 934 7.58 -54.92 8.32
CA LEU A 934 7.44 -56.19 9.03
C LEU A 934 7.53 -55.96 10.54
N TYR A 935 6.52 -56.40 11.28
CA TYR A 935 6.55 -56.47 12.74
C TYR A 935 7.65 -57.43 13.21
N ARG A 936 8.50 -56.99 14.15
CA ARG A 936 9.37 -57.89 14.93
C ARG A 936 8.94 -57.77 16.39
N GLY A 937 8.45 -58.87 16.95
CA GLY A 937 7.93 -58.91 18.32
C GLY A 937 6.40 -58.93 18.43
N GLU A 938 5.66 -59.31 17.37
CA GLU A 938 4.28 -59.75 17.55
C GLU A 938 4.29 -60.99 18.47
N LEU A 939 3.79 -60.83 19.71
CA LEU A 939 2.99 -61.88 20.31
C LEU A 939 1.75 -61.99 19.42
N GLU A 940 1.67 -63.06 18.62
CA GLU A 940 0.49 -63.34 17.81
C GLU A 940 -0.77 -63.18 18.68
N ARG A 941 -1.68 -62.28 18.28
CA ARG A 941 -3.06 -62.32 18.77
C ARG A 941 -3.63 -63.67 18.37
N LYS A 942 -4.02 -64.48 19.36
CA LYS A 942 -4.93 -65.62 19.13
C LYS A 942 -6.31 -65.11 18.70
#